data_AF-A0A7Y1CNN2-F1
#
_entry.id   AF-A0A7Y1CNN2-F1
#
_cell.length_a   1.000
_cell.length_b   1.000
_cell.length_c   1.000
_cell.angle_alpha   90.00
_cell.angle_beta   90.00
_cell.angle_gamma   90.00
#
_symmetry.space_group_name_H-M   'P 1'
#
loop_
_entity.id
_entity.type
_entity.pdbx_description
1 polymer ?
#
loop_
_entity_poly.entity_id
_entity_poly.type
_entity_poly.pdbx_seq_one_letter_code
_entity_poly.pdbx_strand_id
1 'polypeptide(L)'
;MINRVPKFHEVIELFYERGLFKRSKDPLPQRGQSLEQREKRQQAMLETVTRRMVGGADDPLLTPVLGNLREIHKHLGFVALFPDKDVCATHMYFWMIVWPQLELMFEDALENEQGSIPLRYLARCHQRDGDRLFGDPVATREAILGSLEASLMQVMEESGIRQETAHAAGSQFLRQLGRLIRHDSFPGRTSVDGPLKELELTLGRSLEKAKAVIQHLEQLLEGAKVLHAAGRWSQPEPRPVLPDELQEIHRNLYQQARGAAAFGARSSSPLFDRLESIFKEQIRHVEPGDFLSQKAQQVGRSEATRHLIRHNVRQFHAYVLLEQIKCDLDVGRRMSRVNTSVLELVAKSDLDREHWLAFFQDMPLSLFLLNAIFSSSLTLVRQQFGEKKFLEAASTLERLVEAAVTEGQQREQRLADAAREQINVLQALLNTYHAQHHLGWLATELLTFVYAFKYKYDPGGQPHATDKLEAILDDCVDKRGIRHLVDYETLFGHYQRELMLEGTGVALIMIHQYNRYVVAHCEYPLEYLCNPLQRLSEILQRALSAASAEGEITSATLKRCINAEFGTGKDKSIMRIGGLRPYECLRDVGFYLSALHLERQRALNPGLFLYLALPDALQHQVLQLLSPARYAEDLRRQHSQSPEL
;
A
#
# COMPACT_ATOMS: atom_id res chain seq x y z
N MET A 1 -2.77 0.10 -17.46
CA MET A 1 -1.35 0.20 -17.06
C MET A 1 -0.84 -1.20 -16.84
N ILE A 2 0.25 -1.58 -17.50
CA ILE A 2 0.86 -2.91 -17.40
C ILE A 2 1.46 -3.06 -15.99
N ASN A 3 1.03 -4.09 -15.26
CA ASN A 3 1.45 -4.41 -13.89
C ASN A 3 2.95 -4.74 -13.87
N ARG A 4 3.78 -3.73 -13.59
CA ARG A 4 5.21 -3.89 -13.32
C ARG A 4 5.43 -3.72 -11.83
N VAL A 5 6.19 -4.65 -11.24
CA VAL A 5 6.92 -4.37 -10.00
C VAL A 5 7.67 -3.06 -10.24
N PRO A 6 7.50 -2.02 -9.39
CA PRO A 6 8.19 -0.77 -9.61
C PRO A 6 9.68 -1.04 -9.64
N LYS A 7 10.33 -0.64 -10.74
CA LYS A 7 11.76 -0.85 -10.89
C LYS A 7 12.49 -0.12 -9.76
N PHE A 8 13.66 -0.58 -9.36
CA PHE A 8 14.41 0.01 -8.24
C PHE A 8 14.59 1.56 -8.35
N HIS A 9 14.80 2.12 -9.54
CA HIS A 9 14.78 3.58 -9.76
C HIS A 9 13.42 4.24 -9.50
N GLU A 10 12.30 3.57 -9.80
CA GLU A 10 10.95 4.10 -9.54
C GLU A 10 10.66 4.17 -8.03
N VAL A 11 11.36 3.37 -7.22
CA VAL A 11 11.33 3.39 -5.74
C VAL A 11 12.14 4.58 -5.21
N ILE A 12 13.33 4.81 -5.77
CA ILE A 12 14.16 5.99 -5.48
C ILE A 12 13.39 7.27 -5.84
N GLU A 13 12.74 7.32 -7.00
CA GLU A 13 11.89 8.45 -7.40
C GLU A 13 10.72 8.68 -6.43
N LEU A 14 10.01 7.61 -6.03
CA LEU A 14 8.88 7.74 -5.11
C LEU A 14 9.31 8.28 -3.73
N PHE A 15 10.49 7.87 -3.27
CA PHE A 15 11.11 8.33 -2.03
C PHE A 15 11.35 9.84 -2.07
N TYR A 16 12.06 10.31 -3.09
CA TYR A 16 12.36 11.73 -3.25
C TYR A 16 11.07 12.53 -3.42
N GLU A 17 10.15 12.11 -4.30
CA GLU A 17 8.87 12.78 -4.52
C GLU A 17 8.06 12.97 -3.23
N ARG A 18 8.03 11.97 -2.35
CA ARG A 18 7.25 12.03 -1.10
C ARG A 18 7.98 12.67 0.07
N GLY A 19 9.27 12.38 0.24
CA GLY A 19 10.08 12.88 1.34
C GLY A 19 10.54 14.32 1.15
N LEU A 20 10.87 14.70 -0.10
CA LEU A 20 11.46 15.99 -0.44
C LEU A 20 10.45 16.94 -1.10
N PHE A 21 9.76 16.49 -2.15
CA PHE A 21 9.00 17.40 -3.04
C PHE A 21 7.57 17.71 -2.57
N LYS A 22 6.87 16.71 -2.00
CA LYS A 22 5.46 16.89 -1.59
C LYS A 22 5.28 17.97 -0.51
N ARG A 23 6.24 18.12 0.41
CA ARG A 23 6.22 19.17 1.44
C ARG A 23 6.92 20.46 1.01
N SER A 24 7.82 20.39 0.03
CA SER A 24 8.53 21.56 -0.46
C SER A 24 7.74 22.45 -1.42
N LYS A 25 6.62 21.93 -1.97
CA LYS A 25 5.81 22.57 -3.02
C LYS A 25 6.59 22.83 -4.33
N ASP A 26 7.76 22.22 -4.52
CA ASP A 26 8.51 22.36 -5.76
C ASP A 26 7.81 21.55 -6.88
N PRO A 27 7.62 22.14 -8.07
CA PRO A 27 6.95 21.46 -9.18
C PRO A 27 7.84 20.37 -9.78
N LEU A 28 7.32 19.14 -9.84
CA LEU A 28 7.94 18.02 -10.55
C LEU A 28 7.28 17.84 -11.93
N PRO A 29 8.07 17.67 -13.03
CA PRO A 29 7.52 17.32 -14.35
C PRO A 29 6.66 16.06 -14.26
N GLN A 30 5.51 15.96 -14.94
CA GLN A 30 4.59 14.81 -14.84
C GLN A 30 5.27 13.47 -15.11
N ARG A 31 4.81 12.40 -14.44
CA ARG A 31 5.35 11.05 -14.56
C ARG A 31 5.02 10.51 -15.95
N GLY A 32 6.01 10.51 -16.84
CA GLY A 32 5.86 10.09 -18.24
C GLY A 32 6.15 8.62 -18.47
N GLN A 33 5.64 8.09 -19.59
CA GLN A 33 5.89 6.70 -20.00
C GLN A 33 7.16 6.55 -20.85
N SER A 34 7.62 7.62 -21.53
CA SER A 34 8.82 7.58 -22.37
C SER A 34 10.12 7.76 -21.56
N LEU A 35 11.23 7.25 -22.10
CA LEU A 35 12.58 7.36 -21.51
C LEU A 35 12.95 8.84 -21.28
N GLU A 36 12.76 9.69 -22.28
CA GLU A 36 13.06 11.13 -22.23
C GLU A 36 12.25 11.86 -21.14
N GLN A 37 10.99 11.49 -20.92
CA GLN A 37 10.18 12.08 -19.84
C GLN A 37 10.64 11.63 -18.45
N ARG A 38 11.11 10.38 -18.32
CA ARG A 38 11.70 9.85 -17.09
C ARG A 38 13.01 10.56 -16.77
N GLU A 39 13.92 10.66 -17.75
CA GLU A 39 15.20 11.38 -17.62
C GLU A 39 14.98 12.85 -17.25
N LYS A 40 14.03 13.54 -17.89
CA LYS A 40 13.70 14.93 -17.58
C LYS A 40 13.14 15.11 -16.17
N ARG A 41 12.33 14.15 -15.70
CA ARG A 41 11.79 14.16 -14.34
C ARG A 41 12.88 13.86 -13.31
N GLN A 42 13.73 12.87 -13.55
CA GLN A 42 14.90 12.55 -12.73
C GLN A 42 15.87 13.73 -12.65
N GLN A 43 16.13 14.41 -13.77
CA GLN A 43 16.96 15.60 -13.83
C GLN A 43 16.36 16.75 -12.99
N ALA A 44 15.06 16.99 -13.08
CA ALA A 44 14.39 18.01 -12.26
C ALA A 44 14.44 17.68 -10.75
N MET A 45 14.35 16.39 -10.40
CA MET A 45 14.53 15.92 -9.03
C MET A 45 15.95 16.19 -8.56
N LEU A 46 16.93 15.84 -9.40
CA LEU A 46 18.35 16.02 -9.15
C LEU A 46 18.70 17.49 -8.95
N GLU A 47 18.28 18.37 -9.86
CA GLU A 47 18.51 19.80 -9.78
C GLU A 47 17.94 20.40 -8.48
N THR A 48 16.83 19.88 -7.97
CA THR A 48 16.22 20.40 -6.74
C THR A 48 16.90 19.86 -5.49
N VAL A 49 17.27 18.57 -5.45
CA VAL A 49 18.08 17.98 -4.37
C VAL A 49 19.41 18.72 -4.27
N THR A 50 20.11 18.87 -5.39
CA THR A 50 21.37 19.60 -5.51
C THR A 50 21.22 21.06 -5.08
N ARG A 51 20.22 21.80 -5.58
CA ARG A 51 19.97 23.21 -5.21
C ARG A 51 19.68 23.38 -3.71
N ARG A 52 18.97 22.43 -3.09
CA ARG A 52 18.65 22.47 -1.66
C ARG A 52 19.84 22.13 -0.77
N MET A 53 20.69 21.19 -1.20
CA MET A 53 21.97 20.90 -0.55
C MET A 53 22.95 22.08 -0.62
N VAL A 54 22.76 22.98 -1.58
CA VAL A 54 23.65 24.11 -1.88
C VAL A 54 23.22 25.42 -1.22
N GLY A 55 21.92 25.65 -1.03
CA GLY A 55 21.38 26.98 -0.72
C GLY A 55 21.48 27.44 0.74
N GLY A 56 22.18 26.73 1.62
CA GLY A 56 22.23 27.07 3.06
C GLY A 56 20.87 27.01 3.78
N ALA A 57 19.87 26.39 3.14
CA ALA A 57 18.57 26.09 3.72
C ALA A 57 18.56 24.61 4.11
N ASP A 58 19.32 24.27 5.15
CA ASP A 58 19.47 22.88 5.62
C ASP A 58 18.29 22.46 6.53
N ASP A 59 17.57 23.45 7.07
CA ASP A 59 16.44 23.28 8.00
C ASP A 59 15.24 22.49 7.38
N PRO A 60 14.85 22.73 6.10
CA PRO A 60 13.86 21.93 5.39
C PRO A 60 14.37 20.56 4.90
N LEU A 61 15.67 20.27 4.96
CA LEU A 61 16.27 18.97 4.58
C LEU A 61 16.43 18.05 5.81
N LEU A 62 16.87 18.58 6.94
CA LEU A 62 17.05 17.84 8.18
C LEU A 62 15.69 17.38 8.77
N THR A 63 14.66 18.22 8.65
CA THR A 63 13.33 17.96 9.24
C THR A 63 12.61 16.75 8.59
N PRO A 64 12.55 16.59 7.26
CA PRO A 64 11.96 15.41 6.63
C PRO A 64 12.86 14.16 6.70
N VAL A 65 14.18 14.34 6.62
CA VAL A 65 15.16 13.23 6.58
C VAL A 65 15.31 12.55 7.94
N LEU A 66 15.30 13.31 9.04
CA LEU A 66 15.52 12.75 10.38
C LEU A 66 14.24 12.71 11.23
N GLY A 67 13.30 13.65 11.02
CA GLY A 67 12.02 13.67 11.73
C GLY A 67 10.96 12.69 11.19
N ASN A 68 11.14 12.17 9.97
CA ASN A 68 10.05 11.52 9.22
C ASN A 68 10.42 10.20 8.54
N LEU A 69 11.54 9.57 8.95
CA LEU A 69 11.89 8.21 8.57
C LEU A 69 10.75 7.21 8.82
N ARG A 70 9.84 7.51 9.77
CA ARG A 70 8.61 6.73 10.04
C ARG A 70 7.51 6.90 8.98
N GLU A 71 7.33 8.07 8.36
CA GLU A 71 6.43 8.27 7.19
C GLU A 71 7.06 7.69 5.91
N ILE A 72 8.37 7.81 5.77
CA ILE A 72 9.17 7.13 4.73
C ILE A 72 8.99 5.61 4.87
N HIS A 73 9.09 5.07 6.10
CA HIS A 73 8.83 3.66 6.42
C HIS A 73 7.40 3.22 6.05
N LYS A 74 6.40 4.05 6.37
CA LYS A 74 5.01 3.83 5.96
C LYS A 74 4.85 3.78 4.44
N HIS A 75 5.60 4.58 3.69
CA HIS A 75 5.50 4.67 2.22
C HIS A 75 6.43 3.71 1.44
N LEU A 76 7.52 3.23 2.04
CA LEU A 76 8.40 2.21 1.48
C LEU A 76 7.88 0.78 1.73
N GLY A 77 6.99 0.60 2.73
CA GLY A 77 6.20 -0.64 2.89
C GLY A 77 5.33 -1.01 1.67
N PHE A 78 5.20 -0.10 0.70
CA PHE A 78 4.50 -0.31 -0.58
C PHE A 78 5.36 -0.97 -1.67
N VAL A 79 6.67 -1.14 -1.45
CA VAL A 79 7.63 -1.61 -2.47
C VAL A 79 8.11 -3.03 -2.16
N ALA A 80 7.82 -3.94 -3.08
CA ALA A 80 7.84 -5.38 -2.93
C ALA A 80 9.22 -6.09 -2.87
N LEU A 81 10.32 -5.39 -2.59
CA LEU A 81 11.65 -5.84 -3.05
C LEU A 81 12.71 -6.16 -1.98
N PHE A 82 12.37 -6.16 -0.68
CA PHE A 82 13.41 -6.24 0.35
C PHE A 82 13.28 -7.46 1.28
N PRO A 83 14.37 -8.24 1.49
CA PRO A 83 14.38 -9.43 2.32
C PRO A 83 14.35 -9.06 3.81
N ASP A 84 13.55 -9.83 4.55
CA ASP A 84 13.42 -9.86 6.00
C ASP A 84 12.75 -8.69 6.74
N LYS A 85 11.99 -9.09 7.77
CA LYS A 85 11.36 -8.21 8.77
C LYS A 85 12.37 -7.42 9.60
N ASP A 86 13.64 -7.79 9.54
CA ASP A 86 14.71 -7.05 10.20
C ASP A 86 15.33 -6.07 9.21
N VAL A 87 14.91 -4.81 9.30
CA VAL A 87 15.83 -3.67 9.23
C VAL A 87 16.48 -3.34 7.86
N CYS A 88 16.52 -4.20 6.84
CA CYS A 88 17.51 -4.01 5.76
C CYS A 88 17.28 -2.84 4.78
N ALA A 89 16.09 -2.61 4.22
CA ALA A 89 15.94 -1.68 3.07
C ALA A 89 16.12 -0.19 3.40
N THR A 90 15.34 0.28 4.38
CA THR A 90 15.25 1.67 4.78
C THR A 90 16.49 2.09 5.57
N HIS A 91 17.09 1.13 6.31
CA HIS A 91 18.34 1.34 7.03
C HIS A 91 19.52 1.32 6.06
N MET A 92 19.60 0.39 5.09
CA MET A 92 20.65 0.45 4.06
C MET A 92 20.55 1.73 3.21
N TYR A 93 19.36 2.17 2.81
CA TYR A 93 19.22 3.44 2.06
C TYR A 93 19.68 4.65 2.86
N PHE A 94 19.26 4.74 4.13
CA PHE A 94 19.73 5.81 5.02
C PHE A 94 21.25 5.77 5.16
N TRP A 95 21.82 4.61 5.53
CA TRP A 95 23.25 4.43 5.75
C TRP A 95 24.09 4.54 4.48
N MET A 96 23.52 4.27 3.30
CA MET A 96 24.27 4.26 2.05
C MET A 96 24.05 5.47 1.14
N ILE A 97 22.95 6.23 1.28
CA ILE A 97 22.68 7.42 0.43
C ILE A 97 22.68 8.70 1.26
N VAL A 98 21.92 8.68 2.35
CA VAL A 98 21.63 9.89 3.13
C VAL A 98 22.78 10.20 4.09
N TRP A 99 23.22 9.19 4.83
CA TRP A 99 24.24 9.29 5.85
C TRP A 99 25.60 9.76 5.33
N PRO A 100 26.19 9.18 4.26
CA PRO A 100 27.44 9.71 3.71
C PRO A 100 27.34 11.16 3.22
N GLN A 101 26.17 11.63 2.78
CA GLN A 101 25.99 13.05 2.45
C GLN A 101 25.91 13.92 3.71
N LEU A 102 25.28 13.43 4.77
CA LEU A 102 25.27 14.11 6.07
C LEU A 102 26.67 14.20 6.68
N GLU A 103 27.48 13.14 6.58
CA GLU A 103 28.88 13.14 7.01
C GLU A 103 29.69 14.24 6.28
N LEU A 104 29.56 14.34 4.94
CA LEU A 104 30.21 15.40 4.16
C LEU A 104 29.71 16.80 4.52
N MET A 105 28.41 16.95 4.82
CA MET A 105 27.85 18.21 5.31
C MET A 105 28.37 18.55 6.72
N PHE A 106 28.59 17.56 7.58
CA PHE A 106 29.16 17.77 8.91
C PHE A 106 30.62 18.17 8.83
N GLU A 107 31.42 17.49 8.01
CA GLU A 107 32.82 17.85 7.74
C GLU A 107 32.91 19.30 7.29
N ASP A 108 32.13 19.67 6.28
CA ASP A 108 32.15 21.04 5.75
C ASP A 108 31.62 22.08 6.75
N ALA A 109 30.59 21.74 7.54
CA ALA A 109 30.06 22.63 8.57
C ALA A 109 31.03 22.88 9.73
N LEU A 110 31.93 21.93 9.98
CA LEU A 110 32.99 22.04 10.99
C LEU A 110 34.24 22.75 10.44
N GLU A 111 34.65 22.44 9.21
CA GLU A 111 35.88 22.96 8.61
C GLU A 111 35.72 24.38 8.05
N ASN A 112 34.58 24.68 7.44
CA ASN A 112 34.35 25.94 6.71
C ASN A 112 33.31 26.84 7.39
N GLU A 113 32.81 26.46 8.58
CA GLU A 113 31.71 27.10 9.33
C GLU A 113 30.43 27.34 8.52
N GLN A 114 30.25 26.61 7.40
CA GLN A 114 29.10 26.77 6.53
C GLN A 114 27.90 25.98 7.06
N GLY A 115 26.69 26.54 6.89
CA GLY A 115 25.44 25.88 7.25
C GLY A 115 24.74 26.45 8.50
N SER A 116 23.50 26.03 8.63
CA SER A 116 22.57 26.46 9.66
C SER A 116 23.03 26.06 11.07
N ILE A 117 22.57 26.81 12.08
CA ILE A 117 22.87 26.53 13.49
C ILE A 117 22.50 25.08 13.90
N PRO A 118 21.34 24.51 13.48
CA PRO A 118 21.02 23.10 13.71
C PRO A 118 22.03 22.13 13.09
N LEU A 119 22.49 22.37 11.86
CA LEU A 119 23.44 21.48 11.17
C LEU A 119 24.80 21.47 11.87
N ARG A 120 25.31 22.66 12.22
CA ARG A 120 26.57 22.79 12.96
C ARG A 120 26.48 22.16 14.35
N TYR A 121 25.34 22.30 15.02
CA TYR A 121 25.07 21.61 16.29
C TYR A 121 25.13 20.09 16.13
N LEU A 122 24.45 19.53 15.12
CA LEU A 122 24.46 18.10 14.84
C LEU A 122 25.86 17.58 14.49
N ALA A 123 26.61 18.34 13.68
CA ALA A 123 27.98 18.01 13.30
C ALA A 123 28.91 17.93 14.52
N ARG A 124 28.81 18.90 15.45
CA ARG A 124 29.58 18.93 16.71
C ARG A 124 29.22 17.77 17.64
N CYS A 125 27.92 17.46 17.77
CA CYS A 125 27.47 16.30 18.53
C CYS A 125 28.05 15.01 17.94
N HIS A 126 27.95 14.83 16.62
CA HIS A 126 28.48 13.67 15.92
C HIS A 126 30.01 13.55 16.05
N GLN A 127 30.75 14.66 15.93
CA GLN A 127 32.20 14.68 16.11
C GLN A 127 32.63 14.23 17.52
N ARG A 128 31.86 14.60 18.55
CA ARG A 128 32.17 14.29 19.95
C ARG A 128 31.78 12.88 20.35
N ASP A 129 30.56 12.48 20.01
CA ASP A 129 29.92 11.28 20.56
C ASP A 129 29.83 10.13 19.52
N GLY A 130 30.09 10.41 18.25
CA GLY A 130 30.14 9.44 17.15
C GLY A 130 28.84 8.68 16.95
N ASP A 131 28.97 7.42 16.56
CA ASP A 131 27.84 6.53 16.26
C ASP A 131 27.02 6.14 17.50
N ARG A 132 27.49 6.46 18.71
CA ARG A 132 26.77 6.16 19.97
C ARG A 132 25.46 6.95 20.12
N LEU A 133 25.27 7.97 19.28
CA LEU A 133 24.06 8.79 19.22
C LEU A 133 22.87 8.09 18.55
N PHE A 134 23.07 6.88 18.00
CA PHE A 134 22.02 6.11 17.37
C PHE A 134 21.69 4.89 18.23
N GLY A 135 20.40 4.64 18.44
CA GLY A 135 19.92 3.43 19.14
C GLY A 135 20.19 3.34 20.62
N ASP A 136 20.84 4.35 21.20
CA ASP A 136 20.94 4.52 22.64
C ASP A 136 20.20 5.79 23.09
N PRO A 137 18.93 5.67 23.53
CA PRO A 137 18.15 6.81 24.01
C PRO A 137 18.71 7.47 25.26
N VAL A 138 19.61 6.80 25.99
CA VAL A 138 20.26 7.32 27.20
C VAL A 138 21.47 8.17 26.79
N ALA A 139 22.40 7.59 26.03
CA ALA A 139 23.59 8.29 25.55
C ALA A 139 23.22 9.52 24.70
N THR A 140 22.21 9.38 23.84
CA THR A 140 21.71 10.49 23.02
C THR A 140 21.15 11.64 23.85
N ARG A 141 20.41 11.32 24.92
CA ARG A 141 19.85 12.34 25.83
C ARG A 141 20.97 13.09 26.56
N GLU A 142 21.99 12.38 27.02
CA GLU A 142 23.16 12.97 27.68
C GLU A 142 23.93 13.88 26.72
N ALA A 143 24.17 13.42 25.49
CA ALA A 143 24.80 14.19 24.44
C ALA A 143 24.04 15.49 24.10
N ILE A 144 22.71 15.42 24.00
CA ILE A 144 21.85 16.60 23.77
C ILE A 144 22.05 17.62 24.88
N LEU A 145 21.93 17.20 26.14
CA LEU A 145 22.02 18.11 27.29
C LEU A 145 23.41 18.73 27.41
N GLY A 146 24.47 17.94 27.27
CA GLY A 146 25.85 18.43 27.33
C GLY A 146 26.20 19.36 26.16
N SER A 147 25.72 19.09 24.96
CA SER A 147 25.94 19.97 23.79
C SER A 147 25.14 21.27 23.86
N LEU A 148 23.91 21.22 24.36
CA LEU A 148 23.11 22.42 24.61
C LEU A 148 23.75 23.29 25.68
N GLU A 149 24.30 22.69 26.74
CA GLU A 149 25.05 23.41 27.77
C GLU A 149 26.24 24.15 27.20
N ALA A 150 27.13 23.44 26.49
CA ALA A 150 28.31 24.05 25.89
C ALA A 150 27.96 25.18 24.91
N SER A 151 26.96 24.96 24.05
CA SER A 151 26.54 25.94 23.05
C SER A 151 25.87 27.16 23.69
N LEU A 152 25.08 26.96 24.74
CA LEU A 152 24.41 28.04 25.46
C LEU A 152 25.41 28.92 26.22
N MET A 153 26.41 28.31 26.88
CA MET A 153 27.47 29.06 27.57
C MET A 153 28.30 29.88 26.59
N GLN A 154 28.66 29.30 25.44
CA GLN A 154 29.40 29.99 24.38
C GLN A 154 28.64 31.23 23.89
N VAL A 155 27.36 31.08 23.55
CA VAL A 155 26.54 32.19 23.01
C VAL A 155 26.33 33.30 24.04
N MET A 156 26.20 32.94 25.32
CA MET A 156 26.09 33.91 26.41
C MET A 156 27.40 34.69 26.62
N GLU A 157 28.54 34.02 26.52
CA GLU A 157 29.87 34.64 26.60
C GLU A 157 30.10 35.60 25.43
N GLU A 158 29.81 35.17 24.19
CA GLU A 158 29.89 35.99 22.97
C GLU A 158 28.94 37.21 23.03
N SER A 159 27.79 37.07 23.70
CA SER A 159 26.84 38.17 23.94
C SER A 159 27.29 39.14 25.05
N GLY A 160 28.43 38.88 25.70
CA GLY A 160 28.98 39.68 26.80
C GLY A 160 28.14 39.62 28.08
N ILE A 161 27.53 38.46 28.36
CA ILE A 161 26.81 38.20 29.61
C ILE A 161 27.82 37.79 30.68
N ARG A 162 27.66 38.30 31.91
CA ARG A 162 28.57 37.97 33.01
C ARG A 162 28.54 36.46 33.29
N GLN A 163 29.72 35.86 33.45
CA GLN A 163 29.90 34.41 33.59
C GLN A 163 29.07 33.80 34.74
N GLU A 164 28.97 34.48 35.89
CA GLU A 164 28.15 34.03 37.03
C GLU A 164 26.64 33.98 36.68
N THR A 165 26.15 35.00 35.94
CA THR A 165 24.76 35.08 35.49
C THR A 165 24.47 34.05 34.40
N ALA A 166 25.41 33.86 33.46
CA ALA A 166 25.32 32.85 32.42
C ALA A 166 25.27 31.42 32.99
N HIS A 167 26.13 31.10 33.96
CA HIS A 167 26.12 29.81 34.64
C HIS A 167 24.82 29.56 35.41
N ALA A 168 24.37 30.52 36.22
CA ALA A 168 23.14 30.36 36.99
C ALA A 168 21.91 30.16 36.08
N ALA A 169 21.77 30.99 35.05
CA ALA A 169 20.66 30.94 34.10
C ALA A 169 20.69 29.67 33.24
N GLY A 170 21.85 29.31 32.69
CA GLY A 170 22.06 28.12 31.88
C GLY A 170 21.78 26.83 32.66
N SER A 171 22.36 26.67 33.86
CA SER A 171 22.16 25.49 34.69
C SER A 171 20.71 25.34 35.20
N GLN A 172 19.98 26.44 35.38
CA GLN A 172 18.55 26.39 35.73
C GLN A 172 17.71 25.94 34.54
N PHE A 173 17.92 26.53 33.37
CA PHE A 173 17.24 26.16 32.13
C PHE A 173 17.47 24.69 31.76
N LEU A 174 18.73 24.22 31.77
CA LEU A 174 19.07 22.84 31.43
C LEU A 174 18.47 21.82 32.41
N ARG A 175 18.38 22.17 33.70
CA ARG A 175 17.70 21.32 34.70
C ARG A 175 16.20 21.18 34.41
N GLN A 176 15.54 22.24 33.98
CA GLN A 176 14.13 22.18 33.60
C GLN A 176 13.93 21.43 32.27
N LEU A 177 14.75 21.73 31.25
CA LEU A 177 14.70 21.06 29.96
C LEU A 177 15.00 19.56 30.08
N GLY A 178 15.97 19.17 30.91
CA GLY A 178 16.32 17.78 31.16
C GLY A 178 15.20 16.96 31.82
N ARG A 179 14.27 17.61 32.56
CA ARG A 179 13.06 16.94 33.08
C ARG A 179 11.98 16.76 32.01
N LEU A 180 12.00 17.60 30.98
CA LEU A 180 11.06 17.57 29.86
C LEU A 180 11.49 16.60 28.75
N ILE A 181 12.79 16.46 28.51
CA ILE A 181 13.35 15.47 27.58
C ILE A 181 13.41 14.11 28.27
N ARG A 182 12.49 13.21 27.91
CA ARG A 182 12.45 11.82 28.38
C ARG A 182 13.06 10.88 27.34
N HIS A 183 13.39 9.65 27.73
CA HIS A 183 13.94 8.65 26.80
C HIS A 183 12.98 8.32 25.65
N ASP A 184 11.67 8.45 25.85
CA ASP A 184 10.63 8.11 24.88
C ASP A 184 9.97 9.32 24.20
N SER A 185 10.23 10.54 24.66
CA SER A 185 9.50 11.73 24.24
C SER A 185 10.34 13.02 24.34
N PHE A 186 10.19 13.88 23.32
CA PHE A 186 10.81 15.22 23.27
C PHE A 186 9.71 16.29 23.45
N PRO A 187 9.96 17.37 24.22
CA PRO A 187 8.94 18.37 24.49
C PRO A 187 8.49 19.14 23.24
N GLY A 188 7.18 19.35 23.13
CA GLY A 188 6.59 20.25 22.11
C GLY A 188 6.84 21.72 22.45
N ARG A 189 6.68 22.61 21.46
CA ARG A 189 6.98 24.06 21.58
C ARG A 189 6.34 24.71 22.82
N THR A 190 5.06 24.44 23.05
CA THR A 190 4.28 24.97 24.19
C THR A 190 4.83 24.56 25.56
N SER A 191 5.53 23.41 25.64
CA SER A 191 6.12 22.92 26.89
C SER A 191 7.47 23.56 27.20
N VAL A 192 8.14 24.13 26.19
CA VAL A 192 9.46 24.77 26.31
C VAL A 192 9.34 26.29 26.53
N ASP A 193 8.18 26.88 26.20
CA ASP A 193 7.90 28.32 26.36
C ASP A 193 8.07 28.82 27.82
N GLY A 194 7.70 28.00 28.81
CA GLY A 194 7.88 28.33 30.23
C GLY A 194 9.35 28.49 30.61
N PRO A 195 10.18 27.44 30.41
CA PRO A 195 11.63 27.52 30.61
C PRO A 195 12.32 28.63 29.80
N LEU A 196 11.89 28.90 28.56
CA LEU A 196 12.46 29.97 27.72
C LEU A 196 12.16 31.36 28.27
N LYS A 197 10.93 31.60 28.76
CA LYS A 197 10.56 32.87 29.41
C LYS A 197 11.33 33.09 30.71
N GLU A 198 11.55 32.03 31.49
CA GLU A 198 12.32 32.11 32.72
C GLU A 198 13.80 32.40 32.45
N LEU A 199 14.35 31.81 31.39
CA LEU A 199 15.68 32.14 30.87
C LEU A 199 15.77 33.60 30.43
N GLU A 200 14.78 34.10 29.68
CA GLU A 200 14.70 35.52 29.26
C GLU A 200 14.74 36.48 30.45
N LEU A 201 13.93 36.20 31.48
CA LEU A 201 13.84 37.02 32.69
C LEU A 201 15.15 37.02 33.48
N THR A 202 15.86 35.88 33.52
CA THR A 202 17.10 35.71 34.29
C THR A 202 18.29 36.41 33.61
N LEU A 203 18.30 36.53 32.28
CA LEU A 203 19.37 37.20 31.52
C LEU A 203 19.31 38.74 31.60
N GLY A 204 18.22 39.33 32.11
CA GLY A 204 18.16 40.73 32.52
C GLY A 204 18.03 41.78 31.41
N ARG A 205 17.98 43.08 31.81
CA ARG A 205 17.43 44.27 31.11
C ARG A 205 17.90 44.59 29.68
N SER A 206 18.89 43.89 29.13
CA SER A 206 19.30 44.06 27.73
C SER A 206 18.46 43.15 26.84
N LEU A 207 17.21 43.58 26.58
CA LEU A 207 16.19 42.81 25.85
C LEU A 207 16.70 42.23 24.52
N GLU A 208 17.60 42.93 23.84
CA GLU A 208 18.20 42.47 22.57
C GLU A 208 19.18 41.29 22.74
N LYS A 209 19.97 41.27 23.82
CA LYS A 209 20.92 40.18 24.10
C LYS A 209 20.19 38.91 24.52
N ALA A 210 19.18 39.04 25.39
CA ALA A 210 18.35 37.92 25.80
C ALA A 210 17.59 37.31 24.60
N LYS A 211 17.05 38.15 23.72
CA LYS A 211 16.40 37.71 22.47
C LYS A 211 17.35 36.98 21.53
N ALA A 212 18.59 37.47 21.37
CA ALA A 212 19.59 36.80 20.53
C ALA A 212 19.95 35.41 21.06
N VAL A 213 20.15 35.28 22.38
CA VAL A 213 20.41 33.98 23.05
C VAL A 213 19.23 33.02 22.88
N ILE A 214 17.99 33.50 23.04
CA ILE A 214 16.78 32.69 22.90
C ILE A 214 16.58 32.25 21.45
N GLN A 215 16.75 33.15 20.49
CA GLN A 215 16.60 32.82 19.07
C GLN A 215 17.65 31.78 18.63
N HIS A 216 18.88 31.89 19.13
CA HIS A 216 19.91 30.88 18.88
C HIS A 216 19.55 29.54 19.51
N LEU A 217 19.06 29.55 20.75
CA LEU A 217 18.64 28.34 21.47
C LEU A 217 17.43 27.64 20.82
N GLU A 218 16.46 28.39 20.29
CA GLU A 218 15.35 27.82 19.52
C GLU A 218 15.87 27.06 18.28
N GLN A 219 16.90 27.57 17.61
CA GLN A 219 17.53 26.87 16.49
C GLN A 219 18.30 25.61 16.95
N LEU A 220 19.03 25.67 18.08
CA LEU A 220 19.69 24.49 18.65
C LEU A 220 18.68 23.40 19.05
N LEU A 221 17.49 23.78 19.52
CA LEU A 221 16.44 22.84 19.90
C LEU A 221 15.87 22.07 18.70
N GLU A 222 15.88 22.62 17.48
CA GLU A 222 15.53 21.87 16.27
C GLU A 222 16.55 20.76 15.97
N GLY A 223 17.86 21.05 16.13
CA GLY A 223 18.90 20.04 16.06
C GLY A 223 18.79 18.98 17.17
N ALA A 224 18.46 19.39 18.40
CA ALA A 224 18.25 18.47 19.51
C ALA A 224 17.07 17.52 19.32
N LYS A 225 15.96 17.99 18.72
CA LYS A 225 14.81 17.14 18.36
C LYS A 225 15.21 16.05 17.38
N VAL A 226 15.99 16.43 16.38
CA VAL A 226 16.53 15.54 15.34
C VAL A 226 17.40 14.46 15.98
N LEU A 227 18.32 14.87 16.87
CA LEU A 227 19.21 13.95 17.57
C LEU A 227 18.44 12.98 18.48
N HIS A 228 17.42 13.47 19.19
CA HIS A 228 16.55 12.64 20.04
C HIS A 228 15.77 11.58 19.26
N ALA A 229 15.36 11.90 18.03
CA ALA A 229 14.73 10.93 17.14
C ALA A 229 15.70 9.82 16.73
N ALA A 230 16.97 10.17 16.46
CA ALA A 230 18.02 9.21 16.09
C ALA A 230 18.36 8.21 17.22
N GLY A 231 18.45 8.69 18.47
CA GLY A 231 18.75 7.83 19.63
C GLY A 231 17.69 6.76 19.93
N ARG A 232 16.45 6.95 19.46
CA ARG A 232 15.35 5.98 19.65
C ARG A 232 15.32 4.89 18.59
N TRP A 233 16.27 4.87 17.67
CA TRP A 233 16.24 3.99 16.51
C TRP A 233 17.15 2.77 16.69
N SER A 234 16.64 1.55 16.55
CA SER A 234 17.45 0.33 16.68
C SER A 234 18.61 0.33 15.68
N GLN A 235 19.85 0.43 16.15
CA GLN A 235 21.01 0.17 15.31
C GLN A 235 21.04 -1.32 14.92
N PRO A 236 21.21 -1.65 13.63
CA PRO A 236 21.75 -2.95 13.29
C PRO A 236 23.22 -2.99 13.73
N GLU A 237 23.55 -3.96 14.58
CA GLU A 237 24.95 -4.35 14.76
C GLU A 237 25.27 -5.48 13.77
N PRO A 238 26.24 -5.29 12.84
CA PRO A 238 27.06 -4.11 12.61
C PRO A 238 26.46 -3.09 11.59
N ARG A 239 26.84 -1.80 11.74
CA ARG A 239 26.58 -0.72 10.77
C ARG A 239 27.08 -1.12 9.36
N PRO A 240 26.29 -0.92 8.28
CA PRO A 240 26.77 -1.14 6.93
C PRO A 240 27.92 -0.18 6.60
N VAL A 241 29.10 -0.70 6.29
CA VAL A 241 30.24 0.11 5.83
C VAL A 241 30.13 0.28 4.32
N LEU A 242 30.13 1.54 3.88
CA LEU A 242 30.17 1.87 2.46
C LEU A 242 31.52 1.49 1.86
N PRO A 243 31.56 0.79 0.72
CA PRO A 243 32.78 0.64 -0.07
C PRO A 243 33.37 2.01 -0.42
N ASP A 244 34.69 2.09 -0.48
CA ASP A 244 35.42 3.33 -0.80
C ASP A 244 34.96 3.95 -2.12
N GLU A 245 34.61 3.13 -3.12
CA GLU A 245 34.08 3.59 -4.40
C GLU A 245 32.75 4.35 -4.28
N LEU A 246 31.87 3.95 -3.36
CA LEU A 246 30.61 4.65 -3.10
C LEU A 246 30.84 5.94 -2.31
N GLN A 247 31.75 5.92 -1.32
CA GLN A 247 32.13 7.14 -0.61
C GLN A 247 32.69 8.18 -1.59
N GLU A 248 33.49 7.75 -2.56
CA GLU A 248 34.07 8.61 -3.57
C GLU A 248 33.00 9.17 -4.53
N ILE A 249 32.00 8.37 -4.92
CA ILE A 249 30.83 8.87 -5.68
C ILE A 249 30.07 9.92 -4.88
N HIS A 250 29.85 9.69 -3.59
CA HIS A 250 29.18 10.64 -2.70
C HIS A 250 29.96 11.94 -2.53
N ARG A 251 31.29 11.88 -2.38
CA ARG A 251 32.16 13.06 -2.38
C ARG A 251 32.08 13.83 -3.68
N ASN A 252 32.18 13.14 -4.81
CA ASN A 252 32.10 13.75 -6.13
C ASN A 252 30.73 14.42 -6.38
N LEU A 253 29.63 13.78 -5.99
CA LEU A 253 28.29 14.36 -6.08
C LEU A 253 28.16 15.61 -5.18
N TYR A 254 28.69 15.55 -3.96
CA TYR A 254 28.68 16.67 -3.02
C TYR A 254 29.53 17.86 -3.53
N GLN A 255 30.75 17.59 -4.00
CA GLN A 255 31.64 18.60 -4.59
C GLN A 255 31.06 19.21 -5.87
N GLN A 256 30.46 18.40 -6.74
CA GLN A 256 29.77 18.88 -7.93
C GLN A 256 28.56 19.74 -7.58
N ALA A 257 27.78 19.36 -6.56
CA ALA A 257 26.68 20.18 -6.06
C ALA A 257 27.19 21.55 -5.59
N ARG A 258 28.23 21.55 -4.74
CA ARG A 258 28.94 22.75 -4.27
C ARG A 258 29.50 23.61 -5.39
N GLY A 259 30.07 23.01 -6.44
CA GLY A 259 30.61 23.72 -7.61
C GLY A 259 29.54 24.27 -8.56
N ALA A 260 28.45 23.54 -8.79
CA ALA A 260 27.34 23.95 -9.65
C ALA A 260 26.55 25.14 -9.06
N ALA A 261 26.55 25.29 -7.73
CA ALA A 261 26.07 26.47 -7.01
C ALA A 261 26.64 27.79 -7.54
N ALA A 262 27.92 27.77 -7.93
CA ALA A 262 28.66 28.95 -8.37
C ALA A 262 28.47 29.26 -9.86
N PHE A 263 28.03 28.28 -10.67
CA PHE A 263 28.06 28.40 -12.15
C PHE A 263 26.86 27.82 -12.90
N GLY A 264 25.73 27.53 -12.25
CA GLY A 264 24.47 27.19 -12.94
C GLY A 264 24.56 26.01 -13.91
N ALA A 265 25.47 25.05 -13.67
CA ALA A 265 25.72 23.94 -14.56
C ALA A 265 24.79 22.75 -14.29
N ARG A 266 24.38 22.06 -15.37
CA ARG A 266 23.58 20.82 -15.33
C ARG A 266 24.37 19.69 -14.67
N SER A 267 23.71 18.97 -13.75
CA SER A 267 24.26 17.80 -13.05
C SER A 267 24.12 16.49 -13.83
N SER A 268 24.93 15.51 -13.41
CA SER A 268 25.49 14.38 -14.15
C SER A 268 24.76 13.03 -13.90
N SER A 269 23.88 12.64 -14.83
CA SER A 269 23.26 11.29 -14.93
C SER A 269 24.21 10.11 -14.64
N PRO A 270 25.48 10.08 -15.12
CA PRO A 270 26.34 8.89 -15.02
C PRO A 270 26.68 8.45 -13.58
N LEU A 271 26.73 9.39 -12.63
CA LEU A 271 27.06 9.07 -11.23
C LEU A 271 25.88 8.42 -10.50
N PHE A 272 24.65 8.79 -10.85
CA PHE A 272 23.45 8.17 -10.33
C PHE A 272 23.20 6.80 -10.93
N ASP A 273 23.44 6.62 -12.23
CA ASP A 273 23.36 5.31 -12.88
C ASP A 273 24.35 4.32 -12.23
N ARG A 274 25.56 4.81 -11.90
CA ARG A 274 26.58 4.03 -11.20
C ARG A 274 26.18 3.73 -9.75
N LEU A 275 25.60 4.70 -9.05
CA LEU A 275 25.05 4.51 -7.72
C LEU A 275 23.91 3.47 -7.73
N GLU A 276 22.94 3.59 -8.64
CA GLU A 276 21.85 2.61 -8.84
C GLU A 276 22.41 1.21 -9.13
N SER A 277 23.46 1.10 -9.96
CA SER A 277 24.13 -0.17 -10.27
C SER A 277 24.74 -0.81 -9.02
N ILE A 278 25.52 -0.05 -8.25
CA ILE A 278 26.16 -0.57 -7.03
C ILE A 278 25.10 -0.92 -5.98
N PHE A 279 24.00 -0.15 -5.89
CA PHE A 279 22.88 -0.49 -5.03
C PHE A 279 22.25 -1.82 -5.42
N LYS A 280 21.97 -2.04 -6.71
CA LYS A 280 21.44 -3.31 -7.22
C LYS A 280 22.37 -4.48 -6.89
N GLU A 281 23.68 -4.28 -6.99
CA GLU A 281 24.69 -5.29 -6.65
C GLU A 281 24.70 -5.62 -5.15
N GLN A 282 24.68 -4.61 -4.28
CA GLN A 282 24.74 -4.81 -2.82
C GLN A 282 23.48 -5.47 -2.26
N ILE A 283 22.30 -5.08 -2.73
CA ILE A 283 21.03 -5.68 -2.28
C ILE A 283 20.68 -6.96 -3.04
N ARG A 284 21.55 -7.39 -3.97
CA ARG A 284 21.30 -8.51 -4.89
C ARG A 284 19.92 -8.41 -5.53
N HIS A 285 19.60 -7.22 -6.05
CA HIS A 285 18.33 -6.95 -6.71
C HIS A 285 18.16 -7.89 -7.89
N VAL A 286 16.97 -8.47 -8.02
CA VAL A 286 16.62 -9.35 -9.13
C VAL A 286 15.33 -8.84 -9.74
N GLU A 287 15.42 -8.40 -11.01
CA GLU A 287 14.24 -8.20 -11.85
C GLU A 287 13.71 -9.57 -12.28
N PRO A 288 12.50 -9.98 -11.85
CA PRO A 288 12.01 -11.35 -12.07
C PRO A 288 11.90 -11.73 -13.54
N GLY A 289 11.46 -10.79 -14.39
CA GLY A 289 11.31 -11.02 -15.83
C GLY A 289 12.65 -11.29 -16.49
N ASP A 290 13.65 -10.46 -16.23
CA ASP A 290 15.00 -10.60 -16.79
C ASP A 290 15.69 -11.86 -16.28
N PHE A 291 15.54 -12.14 -14.97
CA PHE A 291 16.05 -13.37 -14.35
C PHE A 291 15.47 -14.62 -15.02
N LEU A 292 14.15 -14.68 -15.18
CA LEU A 292 13.49 -15.82 -15.82
C LEU A 292 13.94 -15.95 -17.28
N SER A 293 14.06 -14.84 -18.00
CA SER A 293 14.48 -14.84 -19.40
C SER A 293 15.91 -15.39 -19.57
N GLN A 294 16.85 -14.92 -18.74
CA GLN A 294 18.23 -15.39 -18.75
C GLN A 294 18.39 -16.83 -18.23
N LYS A 295 17.77 -17.14 -17.08
CA LYS A 295 17.89 -18.48 -16.47
C LYS A 295 17.16 -19.55 -17.28
N ALA A 296 16.04 -19.21 -17.93
CA ALA A 296 15.33 -20.18 -18.76
C ALA A 296 16.16 -20.65 -19.96
N GLN A 297 17.04 -19.80 -20.50
CA GLN A 297 17.98 -20.21 -21.55
C GLN A 297 19.05 -21.20 -21.05
N GLN A 298 19.38 -21.15 -19.77
CA GLN A 298 20.43 -21.99 -19.16
C GLN A 298 19.89 -23.34 -18.68
N VAL A 299 18.75 -23.32 -17.97
CA VAL A 299 18.23 -24.50 -17.23
C VAL A 299 16.80 -24.87 -17.61
N GLY A 300 16.23 -24.19 -18.62
CA GLY A 300 14.82 -24.34 -18.99
C GLY A 300 13.86 -23.55 -18.09
N ARG A 301 12.66 -23.25 -18.61
CA ARG A 301 11.67 -22.39 -17.95
C ARG A 301 11.23 -22.89 -16.57
N SER A 302 11.02 -24.20 -16.43
CA SER A 302 10.55 -24.81 -15.19
C SER A 302 11.58 -24.69 -14.07
N GLU A 303 12.85 -25.02 -14.34
CA GLU A 303 13.90 -24.93 -13.33
C GLU A 303 14.25 -23.46 -13.05
N ALA A 304 14.25 -22.58 -14.05
CA ALA A 304 14.41 -21.13 -13.85
C ALA A 304 13.36 -20.55 -12.89
N THR A 305 12.10 -21.00 -13.00
CA THR A 305 11.02 -20.61 -12.08
C THR A 305 11.30 -21.10 -10.66
N ARG A 306 11.77 -22.35 -10.49
CA ARG A 306 12.16 -22.88 -9.18
C ARG A 306 13.34 -22.12 -8.58
N HIS A 307 14.33 -21.75 -9.39
CA HIS A 307 15.44 -20.91 -8.96
C HIS A 307 14.96 -19.53 -8.49
N LEU A 308 14.04 -18.90 -9.21
CA LEU A 308 13.45 -17.63 -8.80
C LEU A 308 12.67 -17.78 -7.49
N ILE A 309 11.85 -18.82 -7.34
CA ILE A 309 11.13 -19.13 -6.09
C ILE A 309 12.09 -19.35 -4.92
N ARG A 310 13.26 -19.96 -5.12
CA ARG A 310 14.25 -20.18 -4.04
C ARG A 310 15.08 -18.92 -3.75
N HIS A 311 15.06 -17.93 -4.64
CA HIS A 311 15.83 -16.69 -4.49
C HIS A 311 15.26 -15.79 -3.41
N ASN A 312 16.11 -15.01 -2.73
CA ASN A 312 15.75 -13.99 -1.72
C ASN A 312 14.64 -14.43 -0.75
N VAL A 313 14.87 -15.52 -0.01
CA VAL A 313 13.94 -16.03 1.02
C VAL A 313 12.51 -16.26 0.47
N ARG A 314 12.42 -16.64 -0.81
CA ARG A 314 11.16 -17.00 -1.49
C ARG A 314 10.16 -15.88 -1.74
N GLN A 315 10.62 -14.63 -1.69
CA GLN A 315 9.77 -13.45 -1.93
C GLN A 315 9.11 -13.43 -3.31
N PHE A 316 9.78 -13.98 -4.32
CA PHE A 316 9.23 -14.04 -5.67
C PHE A 316 8.15 -15.09 -5.86
N HIS A 317 7.78 -15.86 -4.83
CA HIS A 317 6.67 -16.80 -4.94
C HIS A 317 5.35 -16.10 -5.27
N ALA A 318 5.10 -14.93 -4.67
CA ALA A 318 3.89 -14.15 -4.97
C ALA A 318 3.86 -13.70 -6.45
N TYR A 319 5.00 -13.25 -6.97
CA TYR A 319 5.15 -12.93 -8.39
C TYR A 319 4.87 -14.15 -9.27
N VAL A 320 5.46 -15.30 -8.93
CA VAL A 320 5.27 -16.52 -9.71
C VAL A 320 3.80 -16.96 -9.67
N LEU A 321 3.13 -16.97 -8.52
CA LEU A 321 1.69 -17.28 -8.42
C LEU A 321 0.85 -16.37 -9.32
N LEU A 322 1.16 -15.06 -9.32
CA LEU A 322 0.43 -14.11 -10.14
C LEU A 322 0.61 -14.38 -11.64
N GLU A 323 1.84 -14.64 -12.08
CA GLU A 323 2.11 -15.02 -13.47
C GLU A 323 1.45 -16.35 -13.85
N GLN A 324 1.32 -17.29 -12.90
CA GLN A 324 0.54 -18.51 -13.11
C GLN A 324 -0.94 -18.21 -13.31
N ILE A 325 -1.53 -17.33 -12.48
CA ILE A 325 -2.91 -16.88 -12.64
C ILE A 325 -3.11 -16.24 -14.02
N LYS A 326 -2.19 -15.37 -14.47
CA LYS A 326 -2.25 -14.79 -15.83
C LYS A 326 -2.27 -15.88 -16.89
N CYS A 327 -1.36 -16.85 -16.78
CA CYS A 327 -1.28 -17.96 -17.73
C CYS A 327 -2.55 -18.81 -17.78
N ASP A 328 -3.20 -19.03 -16.64
CA ASP A 328 -4.41 -19.85 -16.54
C ASP A 328 -5.67 -19.09 -17.01
N LEU A 329 -5.66 -17.75 -16.94
CA LEU A 329 -6.71 -16.90 -17.52
C LEU A 329 -6.57 -16.76 -19.04
N ASP A 330 -5.33 -16.69 -19.54
CA ASP A 330 -5.00 -16.50 -20.96
C ASP A 330 -5.13 -17.79 -21.77
N VAL A 331 -4.51 -18.88 -21.28
CA VAL A 331 -4.47 -20.18 -22.00
C VAL A 331 -5.53 -21.15 -21.47
N GLY A 332 -6.31 -20.76 -20.47
CA GLY A 332 -7.32 -21.58 -19.85
C GLY A 332 -6.76 -22.62 -18.86
N ARG A 333 -7.53 -23.69 -18.61
CA ARG A 333 -7.20 -24.68 -17.58
C ARG A 333 -5.94 -25.47 -17.90
N ARG A 334 -4.91 -25.31 -17.08
CA ARG A 334 -3.69 -26.10 -17.15
C ARG A 334 -3.67 -27.15 -16.06
N MET A 335 -4.01 -28.39 -16.40
CA MET A 335 -4.08 -29.50 -15.43
C MET A 335 -2.79 -29.75 -14.65
N SER A 336 -1.64 -29.38 -15.20
CA SER A 336 -0.36 -29.44 -14.49
C SER A 336 -0.31 -28.58 -13.21
N ARG A 337 -1.20 -27.59 -13.07
CA ARG A 337 -1.29 -26.69 -11.91
C ARG A 337 -1.91 -27.32 -10.68
N VAL A 338 -2.74 -28.35 -10.85
CA VAL A 338 -3.37 -29.07 -9.73
C VAL A 338 -2.57 -30.32 -9.34
N ASN A 339 -1.42 -30.57 -9.96
CA ASN A 339 -0.63 -31.80 -9.76
C ASN A 339 -0.28 -32.06 -8.29
N THR A 340 0.09 -31.03 -7.51
CA THR A 340 0.41 -31.22 -6.09
C THR A 340 -0.81 -31.73 -5.31
N SER A 341 -2.00 -31.20 -5.61
CA SER A 341 -3.25 -31.62 -4.98
C SER A 341 -3.64 -33.02 -5.45
N VAL A 342 -3.46 -33.33 -6.73
CA VAL A 342 -3.71 -34.67 -7.28
C VAL A 342 -2.82 -35.72 -6.61
N LEU A 343 -1.54 -35.43 -6.40
CA LEU A 343 -0.63 -36.36 -5.72
C LEU A 343 -1.08 -36.65 -4.28
N GLU A 344 -1.50 -35.61 -3.55
CA GLU A 344 -1.99 -35.77 -2.18
C GLU A 344 -3.35 -36.46 -2.11
N LEU A 345 -4.22 -36.25 -3.11
CA LEU A 345 -5.51 -36.94 -3.22
C LEU A 345 -5.35 -38.42 -3.55
N VAL A 346 -4.43 -38.79 -4.44
CA VAL A 346 -4.06 -40.19 -4.72
C VAL A 346 -3.51 -40.86 -3.45
N ALA A 347 -2.72 -40.15 -2.64
CA ALA A 347 -2.22 -40.70 -1.38
C ALA A 347 -3.30 -40.87 -0.30
N LYS A 348 -4.44 -40.17 -0.42
CA LYS A 348 -5.54 -40.15 0.56
C LYS A 348 -6.78 -40.96 0.14
N SER A 349 -6.79 -41.54 -1.07
CA SER A 349 -7.96 -42.24 -1.62
C SER A 349 -7.53 -43.45 -2.45
N ASP A 350 -8.48 -44.36 -2.70
CA ASP A 350 -8.27 -45.51 -3.60
C ASP A 350 -8.40 -45.15 -5.09
N LEU A 351 -8.56 -43.86 -5.40
CA LEU A 351 -8.76 -43.35 -6.76
C LEU A 351 -7.43 -42.98 -7.41
N ASP A 352 -7.30 -43.28 -8.70
CA ASP A 352 -6.07 -43.04 -9.44
C ASP A 352 -5.91 -41.58 -9.91
N ARG A 353 -4.75 -41.30 -10.49
CA ARG A 353 -4.41 -39.97 -10.99
C ARG A 353 -5.35 -39.50 -12.10
N GLU A 354 -5.79 -40.39 -12.99
CA GLU A 354 -6.63 -40.03 -14.13
C GLU A 354 -8.01 -39.60 -13.66
N HIS A 355 -8.57 -40.30 -12.68
CA HIS A 355 -9.82 -39.94 -12.04
C HIS A 355 -9.76 -38.53 -11.44
N TRP A 356 -8.71 -38.21 -10.68
CA TRP A 356 -8.56 -36.88 -10.07
C TRP A 356 -8.37 -35.76 -11.09
N LEU A 357 -7.66 -36.02 -12.19
CA LEU A 357 -7.55 -35.06 -13.29
C LEU A 357 -8.91 -34.82 -13.96
N ALA A 358 -9.69 -35.87 -14.22
CA ALA A 358 -11.05 -35.73 -14.75
C ALA A 358 -11.96 -34.95 -13.79
N PHE A 359 -11.85 -35.19 -12.48
CA PHE A 359 -12.61 -34.47 -11.47
C PHE A 359 -12.33 -32.96 -11.48
N PHE A 360 -11.06 -32.55 -11.54
CA PHE A 360 -10.70 -31.13 -11.68
C PHE A 360 -11.10 -30.54 -13.04
N GLN A 361 -11.08 -31.35 -14.10
CA GLN A 361 -11.50 -30.94 -15.43
C GLN A 361 -13.01 -30.69 -15.52
N ASP A 362 -13.83 -31.36 -14.69
CA ASP A 362 -15.28 -31.20 -14.64
C ASP A 362 -15.73 -29.98 -13.79
N MET A 363 -14.86 -29.39 -12.97
CA MET A 363 -15.21 -28.25 -12.12
C MET A 363 -15.59 -26.98 -12.91
N PRO A 364 -16.27 -25.98 -12.32
CA PRO A 364 -16.37 -24.64 -12.90
C PRO A 364 -15.00 -23.94 -13.04
N LEU A 365 -14.80 -23.08 -14.05
CA LEU A 365 -13.49 -22.44 -14.33
C LEU A 365 -12.92 -21.68 -13.12
N SER A 366 -13.76 -20.92 -12.43
CA SER A 366 -13.34 -20.16 -11.24
C SER A 366 -12.99 -21.05 -10.05
N LEU A 367 -13.59 -22.25 -9.95
CA LEU A 367 -13.29 -23.20 -8.87
C LEU A 367 -12.00 -23.96 -9.18
N PHE A 368 -11.79 -24.33 -10.45
CA PHE A 368 -10.51 -24.85 -10.91
C PHE A 368 -9.37 -23.87 -10.61
N LEU A 369 -9.54 -22.57 -10.90
CA LEU A 369 -8.52 -21.56 -10.65
C LEU A 369 -8.16 -21.45 -9.16
N LEU A 370 -9.16 -21.47 -8.26
CA LEU A 370 -8.92 -21.53 -6.81
C LEU A 370 -8.08 -22.75 -6.44
N ASN A 371 -8.44 -23.93 -6.95
CA ASN A 371 -7.72 -25.18 -6.69
C ASN A 371 -6.31 -25.18 -7.27
N ALA A 372 -6.08 -24.59 -8.44
CA ALA A 372 -4.77 -24.43 -9.05
C ALA A 372 -3.84 -23.53 -8.21
N ILE A 373 -4.37 -22.41 -7.70
CA ILE A 373 -3.64 -21.51 -6.78
C ILE A 373 -3.34 -22.22 -5.47
N PHE A 374 -4.33 -22.92 -4.90
CA PHE A 374 -4.18 -23.69 -3.67
C PHE A 374 -3.11 -24.78 -3.83
N SER A 375 -3.17 -25.56 -4.90
CA SER A 375 -2.23 -26.63 -5.21
C SER A 375 -0.79 -26.12 -5.33
N SER A 376 -0.61 -25.00 -6.03
CA SER A 376 0.70 -24.35 -6.15
C SER A 376 1.21 -23.85 -4.79
N SER A 377 0.31 -23.33 -3.96
CA SER A 377 0.59 -22.81 -2.62
C SER A 377 0.94 -23.90 -1.60
N LEU A 378 0.43 -25.13 -1.74
CA LEU A 378 0.77 -26.26 -0.85
C LEU A 378 2.28 -26.54 -0.83
N THR A 379 2.93 -26.46 -1.98
CA THR A 379 4.39 -26.63 -2.08
C THR A 379 5.12 -25.58 -1.24
N LEU A 380 4.60 -24.35 -1.24
CA LEU A 380 5.15 -23.26 -0.44
C LEU A 380 4.90 -23.46 1.05
N VAL A 381 3.70 -23.90 1.43
CA VAL A 381 3.35 -24.17 2.83
C VAL A 381 4.32 -25.20 3.41
N ARG A 382 4.58 -26.30 2.70
CA ARG A 382 5.56 -27.32 3.11
C ARG A 382 6.94 -26.74 3.32
N GLN A 383 7.39 -25.94 2.36
CA GLN A 383 8.73 -25.38 2.39
C GLN A 383 8.92 -24.31 3.47
N GLN A 384 7.91 -23.46 3.70
CA GLN A 384 8.00 -22.29 4.58
C GLN A 384 7.63 -22.62 6.03
N PHE A 385 6.64 -23.48 6.24
CA PHE A 385 6.08 -23.76 7.57
C PHE A 385 6.31 -25.20 8.03
N GLY A 386 6.99 -26.00 7.22
CA GLY A 386 7.32 -27.39 7.51
C GLY A 386 6.17 -28.36 7.29
N GLU A 387 6.47 -29.64 7.49
CA GLU A 387 5.56 -30.74 7.16
C GLU A 387 4.26 -30.72 7.94
N LYS A 388 4.28 -30.32 9.22
CA LYS A 388 3.07 -30.25 10.05
C LYS A 388 2.03 -29.30 9.45
N LYS A 389 2.45 -28.09 9.09
CA LYS A 389 1.56 -27.06 8.52
C LYS A 389 1.12 -27.43 7.11
N PHE A 390 1.96 -28.15 6.38
CA PHE A 390 1.57 -28.76 5.12
C PHE A 390 0.45 -29.78 5.29
N LEU A 391 0.57 -30.73 6.23
CA LEU A 391 -0.45 -31.73 6.47
C LEU A 391 -1.77 -31.11 6.93
N GLU A 392 -1.71 -30.08 7.79
CA GLU A 392 -2.88 -29.26 8.17
C GLU A 392 -3.55 -28.58 6.97
N ALA A 393 -2.76 -28.09 6.00
CA ALA A 393 -3.31 -27.51 4.78
C ALA A 393 -3.86 -28.60 3.83
N ALA A 394 -3.15 -29.70 3.66
CA ALA A 394 -3.51 -30.80 2.77
C ALA A 394 -4.73 -31.57 3.26
N SER A 395 -5.07 -31.54 4.55
CA SER A 395 -6.31 -32.16 5.05
C SER A 395 -7.57 -31.52 4.46
N THR A 396 -7.52 -30.26 4.01
CA THR A 396 -8.65 -29.61 3.33
C THR A 396 -9.04 -30.29 2.01
N LEU A 397 -8.15 -31.10 1.43
CA LEU A 397 -8.44 -31.92 0.25
C LEU A 397 -9.40 -33.08 0.55
N GLU A 398 -9.59 -33.47 1.82
CA GLU A 398 -10.53 -34.53 2.20
C GLU A 398 -11.98 -34.19 1.81
N ARG A 399 -12.33 -32.90 1.81
CA ARG A 399 -13.62 -32.43 1.30
C ARG A 399 -13.81 -32.68 -0.20
N LEU A 400 -12.73 -32.69 -0.97
CA LEU A 400 -12.80 -33.07 -2.39
C LEU A 400 -12.98 -34.59 -2.57
N VAL A 401 -12.46 -35.40 -1.64
CA VAL A 401 -12.73 -36.84 -1.59
C VAL A 401 -14.21 -37.11 -1.36
N GLU A 402 -14.81 -36.44 -0.38
CA GLU A 402 -16.26 -36.50 -0.14
C GLU A 402 -17.07 -36.03 -1.36
N ALA A 403 -16.60 -34.97 -2.04
CA ALA A 403 -17.26 -34.43 -3.22
C ALA A 403 -17.16 -35.36 -4.46
N ALA A 404 -16.08 -36.13 -4.59
CA ALA A 404 -15.88 -37.05 -5.73
C ALA A 404 -16.84 -38.25 -5.72
N VAL A 405 -17.34 -38.64 -4.53
CA VAL A 405 -18.24 -39.80 -4.36
C VAL A 405 -19.69 -39.39 -4.12
N THR A 406 -20.01 -38.10 -4.21
CA THR A 406 -21.37 -37.56 -4.03
C THR A 406 -21.88 -36.94 -5.33
N GLU A 407 -23.20 -36.85 -5.47
CA GLU A 407 -23.87 -36.32 -6.66
C GLU A 407 -24.83 -35.17 -6.32
N GLY A 408 -25.19 -34.41 -7.35
CA GLY A 408 -26.18 -33.33 -7.27
C GLY A 408 -25.84 -32.24 -6.24
N GLN A 409 -26.85 -31.75 -5.52
CA GLN A 409 -26.72 -30.65 -4.57
C GLN A 409 -25.75 -30.95 -3.41
N GLN A 410 -25.60 -32.23 -3.03
CA GLN A 410 -24.65 -32.62 -1.99
C GLN A 410 -23.21 -32.41 -2.46
N ARG A 411 -22.90 -32.78 -3.72
CA ARG A 411 -21.58 -32.52 -4.33
C ARG A 411 -21.26 -31.03 -4.31
N GLU A 412 -22.21 -30.19 -4.75
CA GLU A 412 -22.03 -28.73 -4.77
C GLU A 412 -21.73 -28.16 -3.37
N GLN A 413 -22.45 -28.64 -2.34
CA GLN A 413 -22.20 -28.24 -0.96
C GLN A 413 -20.79 -28.64 -0.49
N ARG A 414 -20.34 -29.87 -0.81
CA ARG A 414 -18.98 -30.33 -0.46
C ARG A 414 -17.89 -29.54 -1.18
N LEU A 415 -18.11 -29.19 -2.45
CA LEU A 415 -17.20 -28.33 -3.20
C LEU A 415 -17.11 -26.92 -2.60
N ALA A 416 -18.23 -26.36 -2.15
CA ALA A 416 -18.25 -25.06 -1.46
C ALA A 416 -17.52 -25.12 -0.11
N ASP A 417 -17.72 -26.19 0.67
CA ASP A 417 -16.99 -26.40 1.93
C ASP A 417 -15.48 -26.53 1.70
N ALA A 418 -15.07 -27.30 0.68
CA ALA A 418 -13.67 -27.41 0.28
C ALA A 418 -13.07 -26.05 -0.13
N ALA A 419 -13.79 -25.29 -0.96
CA ALA A 419 -13.36 -23.97 -1.39
C ALA A 419 -13.14 -23.03 -0.19
N ARG A 420 -14.07 -23.01 0.77
CA ARG A 420 -13.95 -22.20 2.00
C ARG A 420 -12.73 -22.57 2.82
N GLU A 421 -12.47 -23.86 3.02
CA GLU A 421 -11.28 -24.33 3.75
C GLU A 421 -9.97 -23.95 3.03
N GLN A 422 -9.91 -24.11 1.70
CA GLN A 422 -8.76 -23.71 0.88
C GLN A 422 -8.52 -22.19 0.91
N ILE A 423 -9.59 -21.39 0.85
CA ILE A 423 -9.52 -19.92 0.97
C ILE A 423 -8.94 -19.52 2.32
N ASN A 424 -9.32 -20.18 3.41
CA ASN A 424 -8.78 -19.93 4.75
C ASN A 424 -7.28 -20.23 4.83
N VAL A 425 -6.82 -21.31 4.20
CA VAL A 425 -5.39 -21.65 4.10
C VAL A 425 -4.63 -20.59 3.30
N LEU A 426 -5.17 -20.19 2.14
CA LEU A 426 -4.57 -19.14 1.30
C LEU A 426 -4.52 -17.79 2.02
N GLN A 427 -5.58 -17.43 2.76
CA GLN A 427 -5.63 -16.25 3.60
C GLN A 427 -4.57 -16.31 4.71
N ALA A 428 -4.41 -17.45 5.39
CA ALA A 428 -3.38 -17.62 6.42
C ALA A 428 -1.96 -17.53 5.84
N LEU A 429 -1.75 -18.10 4.64
CA LEU A 429 -0.51 -18.00 3.90
C LEU A 429 -0.19 -16.55 3.56
N LEU A 430 -1.12 -15.82 2.95
CA LEU A 430 -0.94 -14.42 2.58
C LEU A 430 -0.76 -13.51 3.80
N ASN A 431 -1.49 -13.74 4.90
CA ASN A 431 -1.30 -12.99 6.14
C ASN A 431 0.11 -13.18 6.70
N THR A 432 0.60 -14.42 6.68
CA THR A 432 1.95 -14.73 7.17
C THR A 432 3.00 -14.16 6.24
N TYR A 433 2.79 -14.26 4.93
CA TYR A 433 3.64 -13.65 3.91
C TYR A 433 3.69 -12.14 4.05
N HIS A 434 2.55 -11.47 4.19
CA HIS A 434 2.47 -10.03 4.39
C HIS A 434 3.15 -9.60 5.70
N ALA A 435 3.00 -10.40 6.76
CA ALA A 435 3.69 -10.13 8.00
C ALA A 435 5.21 -10.29 7.86
N GLN A 436 5.70 -11.28 7.10
CA GLN A 436 7.12 -11.65 6.92
C GLN A 436 7.84 -10.90 5.81
N HIS A 437 7.12 -10.48 4.80
CA HIS A 437 7.63 -9.95 3.56
C HIS A 437 6.71 -8.81 3.12
N HIS A 438 7.26 -7.61 2.99
CA HIS A 438 6.54 -6.47 2.42
C HIS A 438 6.39 -6.69 0.91
N LEU A 439 5.33 -7.37 0.48
CA LEU A 439 5.09 -7.77 -0.91
C LEU A 439 4.46 -6.66 -1.78
N GLY A 440 4.15 -5.49 -1.21
CA GLY A 440 3.56 -4.36 -1.91
C GLY A 440 2.33 -4.72 -2.77
N TRP A 441 2.30 -4.21 -4.00
CA TRP A 441 1.19 -4.42 -4.94
C TRP A 441 0.93 -5.88 -5.35
N LEU A 442 1.96 -6.74 -5.35
CA LEU A 442 1.78 -8.15 -5.70
C LEU A 442 0.90 -8.90 -4.68
N ALA A 443 1.04 -8.58 -3.39
CA ALA A 443 0.13 -9.11 -2.38
C ALA A 443 -1.28 -8.58 -2.56
N THR A 444 -1.44 -7.31 -2.96
CA THR A 444 -2.78 -6.74 -3.22
C THR A 444 -3.50 -7.50 -4.33
N GLU A 445 -2.82 -7.83 -5.43
CA GLU A 445 -3.45 -8.60 -6.52
C GLU A 445 -3.84 -10.00 -6.06
N LEU A 446 -2.96 -10.77 -5.42
CA LEU A 446 -3.31 -12.10 -4.89
C LEU A 446 -4.45 -12.05 -3.86
N LEU A 447 -4.46 -11.00 -3.06
CA LEU A 447 -5.50 -10.73 -2.08
C LEU A 447 -6.86 -10.46 -2.74
N THR A 448 -6.90 -9.72 -3.85
CA THR A 448 -8.14 -9.47 -4.60
C THR A 448 -8.76 -10.78 -5.10
N PHE A 449 -7.93 -11.75 -5.51
CA PHE A 449 -8.38 -13.09 -5.86
C PHE A 449 -8.95 -13.84 -4.65
N VAL A 450 -8.21 -13.91 -3.54
CA VAL A 450 -8.70 -14.58 -2.32
C VAL A 450 -10.00 -13.96 -1.82
N TYR A 451 -10.12 -12.63 -1.87
CA TYR A 451 -11.33 -11.92 -1.49
C TYR A 451 -12.51 -12.23 -2.43
N ALA A 452 -12.29 -12.20 -3.75
CA ALA A 452 -13.32 -12.55 -4.72
C ALA A 452 -13.78 -14.02 -4.58
N PHE A 453 -12.86 -14.94 -4.31
CA PHE A 453 -13.19 -16.34 -4.02
C PHE A 453 -13.99 -16.48 -2.72
N LYS A 454 -13.60 -15.75 -1.66
CA LYS A 454 -14.36 -15.71 -0.41
C LYS A 454 -15.79 -15.23 -0.66
N TYR A 455 -15.96 -14.15 -1.43
CA TYR A 455 -17.29 -13.68 -1.81
C TYR A 455 -18.09 -14.75 -2.58
N LYS A 456 -17.47 -15.42 -3.55
CA LYS A 456 -18.13 -16.43 -4.39
C LYS A 456 -18.54 -17.68 -3.60
N TYR A 457 -17.67 -18.19 -2.75
CA TYR A 457 -17.80 -19.55 -2.19
C TYR A 457 -18.03 -19.61 -0.68
N ASP A 458 -17.94 -18.49 0.05
CA ASP A 458 -18.31 -18.41 1.46
C ASP A 458 -19.61 -17.59 1.63
N PRO A 459 -20.80 -18.22 1.52
CA PRO A 459 -22.08 -17.54 1.67
C PRO A 459 -22.35 -17.03 3.09
N GLY A 460 -21.67 -17.57 4.11
CA GLY A 460 -21.81 -17.16 5.51
C GLY A 460 -20.94 -15.94 5.88
N GLY A 461 -19.89 -15.68 5.10
CA GLY A 461 -19.03 -14.51 5.27
C GLY A 461 -19.73 -13.22 4.85
N GLN A 462 -19.94 -12.30 5.79
CA GLN A 462 -20.25 -10.92 5.46
C GLN A 462 -18.96 -10.12 5.31
N PRO A 463 -18.76 -9.40 4.18
CA PRO A 463 -17.63 -8.50 4.04
C PRO A 463 -17.81 -7.34 5.02
N HIS A 464 -16.92 -7.27 6.01
CA HIS A 464 -16.90 -6.24 7.05
C HIS A 464 -15.58 -5.49 6.97
N ALA A 465 -15.64 -4.18 7.24
CA ALA A 465 -14.54 -3.20 7.33
C ALA A 465 -13.31 -3.66 8.16
N THR A 466 -13.47 -4.71 8.98
CA THR A 466 -12.49 -5.21 9.94
C THR A 466 -11.87 -6.56 9.54
N ASP A 467 -12.18 -7.11 8.36
CA ASP A 467 -11.48 -8.29 7.87
C ASP A 467 -10.00 -7.94 7.65
N LYS A 468 -9.08 -8.79 8.08
CA LYS A 468 -7.62 -8.55 7.93
C LYS A 468 -7.22 -8.40 6.46
N LEU A 469 -7.99 -8.99 5.54
CA LEU A 469 -7.80 -8.79 4.11
C LEU A 469 -8.02 -7.31 3.73
N GLU A 470 -8.96 -6.63 4.37
CA GLU A 470 -9.23 -5.20 4.14
C GLU A 470 -8.12 -4.31 4.74
N ALA A 471 -7.54 -4.72 5.87
CA ALA A 471 -6.38 -4.05 6.46
C ALA A 471 -5.13 -4.12 5.57
N ILE A 472 -4.89 -5.24 4.87
CA ILE A 472 -3.75 -5.38 3.95
C ILE A 472 -3.86 -4.39 2.77
N LEU A 473 -5.07 -4.07 2.29
CA LEU A 473 -5.24 -2.99 1.29
C LEU A 473 -4.86 -1.63 1.84
N ASP A 474 -5.23 -1.33 3.08
CA ASP A 474 -4.91 -0.05 3.70
C ASP A 474 -3.39 0.16 3.81
N ASP A 475 -2.66 -0.94 4.01
CA ASP A 475 -1.21 -0.98 4.08
C ASP A 475 -0.51 -1.03 2.71
N CYS A 476 -1.19 -1.54 1.66
CA CYS A 476 -0.57 -1.83 0.35
C CYS A 476 -1.06 -0.97 -0.81
N VAL A 477 -2.14 -0.20 -0.68
CA VAL A 477 -2.56 0.75 -1.72
C VAL A 477 -2.38 2.23 -1.37
N ASP A 478 -1.82 2.99 -2.29
CA ASP A 478 -1.74 4.44 -2.15
C ASP A 478 -3.14 5.05 -2.16
N LYS A 479 -3.61 5.51 -1.00
CA LYS A 479 -4.95 6.12 -0.81
C LYS A 479 -5.23 7.31 -1.75
N ARG A 480 -4.20 7.90 -2.36
CA ARG A 480 -4.33 8.97 -3.38
C ARG A 480 -4.60 8.45 -4.79
N GLY A 481 -4.21 7.21 -5.08
CA GLY A 481 -4.43 6.53 -6.37
C GLY A 481 -5.78 5.82 -6.46
N ILE A 482 -6.41 5.51 -5.32
CA ILE A 482 -7.80 5.03 -5.26
C ILE A 482 -8.70 6.22 -4.91
N ARG A 483 -8.89 7.12 -5.86
CA ARG A 483 -10.08 7.96 -5.92
C ARG A 483 -10.89 7.51 -7.11
N HIS A 484 -11.66 6.44 -6.91
CA HIS A 484 -12.63 6.03 -7.91
C HIS A 484 -13.89 6.86 -7.70
N LEU A 485 -13.87 8.06 -8.28
CA LEU A 485 -15.10 8.82 -8.49
C LEU A 485 -15.88 8.09 -9.59
N VAL A 486 -17.08 7.65 -9.23
CA VAL A 486 -18.00 7.01 -10.16
C VAL A 486 -19.11 8.01 -10.46
N ASP A 487 -19.17 8.42 -11.71
CA ASP A 487 -20.23 9.26 -12.26
C ASP A 487 -21.31 8.34 -12.83
N TYR A 488 -22.56 8.56 -12.45
CA TYR A 488 -23.67 7.71 -12.87
C TYR A 488 -25.00 8.47 -12.90
N GLU A 489 -25.91 7.96 -13.71
CA GLU A 489 -27.27 8.47 -13.81
C GLU A 489 -28.24 7.58 -13.05
N THR A 490 -29.28 8.21 -12.52
CA THR A 490 -30.45 7.56 -11.94
C THR A 490 -31.69 8.24 -12.51
N LEU A 491 -32.87 7.66 -12.29
CA LEU A 491 -34.16 8.28 -12.63
C LEU A 491 -34.42 9.62 -11.91
N PHE A 492 -33.65 9.92 -10.86
CA PHE A 492 -33.79 11.15 -10.07
C PHE A 492 -32.76 12.22 -10.41
N GLY A 493 -31.82 11.92 -11.32
CA GLY A 493 -30.79 12.85 -11.75
C GLY A 493 -29.39 12.23 -11.83
N HIS A 494 -28.42 13.09 -12.10
CA HIS A 494 -27.00 12.75 -12.17
C HIS A 494 -26.34 12.80 -10.79
N TYR A 495 -25.53 11.79 -10.48
CA TYR A 495 -24.83 11.68 -9.19
C TYR A 495 -23.36 11.32 -9.39
N GLN A 496 -22.54 11.81 -8.47
CA GLN A 496 -21.14 11.41 -8.35
C GLN A 496 -20.92 10.78 -6.98
N ARG A 497 -20.25 9.63 -6.94
CA ARG A 497 -19.93 8.94 -5.68
C ARG A 497 -18.48 8.48 -5.67
N GLU A 498 -17.74 8.90 -4.66
CA GLU A 498 -16.37 8.44 -4.41
C GLU A 498 -16.40 7.09 -3.68
N LEU A 499 -15.62 6.12 -4.17
CA LEU A 499 -15.35 4.89 -3.42
C LEU A 499 -14.33 5.18 -2.32
N MET A 500 -14.78 5.14 -1.08
CA MET A 500 -13.94 5.34 0.10
C MET A 500 -13.23 4.04 0.48
N LEU A 501 -12.01 4.13 1.00
CA LEU A 501 -11.24 3.00 1.55
C LEU A 501 -11.71 2.60 2.96
N GLU A 502 -13.02 2.58 3.15
CA GLU A 502 -13.65 2.20 4.41
C GLU A 502 -15.04 1.61 4.16
N GLY A 503 -15.50 0.78 5.10
CA GLY A 503 -16.82 0.17 5.02
C GLY A 503 -17.02 -0.62 3.72
N THR A 504 -18.13 -0.33 3.04
CA THR A 504 -18.52 -1.04 1.82
C THR A 504 -17.64 -0.71 0.62
N GLY A 505 -16.93 0.41 0.64
CA GLY A 505 -16.09 0.84 -0.48
C GLY A 505 -14.89 -0.09 -0.68
N VAL A 506 -14.30 -0.64 0.39
CA VAL A 506 -13.18 -1.59 0.30
C VAL A 506 -13.60 -2.85 -0.47
N ALA A 507 -14.76 -3.41 -0.15
CA ALA A 507 -15.32 -4.57 -0.83
C ALA A 507 -15.53 -4.33 -2.33
N LEU A 508 -16.05 -3.15 -2.70
CA LEU A 508 -16.26 -2.77 -4.09
C LEU A 508 -14.93 -2.60 -4.82
N ILE A 509 -13.94 -1.96 -4.20
CA ILE A 509 -12.59 -1.79 -4.76
C ILE A 509 -11.92 -3.15 -5.01
N MET A 510 -12.03 -4.09 -4.07
CA MET A 510 -11.42 -5.41 -4.22
C MET A 510 -12.00 -6.19 -5.40
N ILE A 511 -13.32 -6.20 -5.51
CA ILE A 511 -14.01 -6.87 -6.60
C ILE A 511 -13.76 -6.14 -7.92
N HIS A 512 -13.70 -4.81 -7.91
CA HIS A 512 -13.30 -4.00 -9.06
C HIS A 512 -11.94 -4.43 -9.61
N GLN A 513 -10.92 -4.48 -8.76
CA GLN A 513 -9.56 -4.84 -9.14
C GLN A 513 -9.51 -6.28 -9.68
N TYR A 514 -10.19 -7.20 -9.00
CA TYR A 514 -10.31 -8.59 -9.47
C TYR A 514 -10.96 -8.68 -10.86
N ASN A 515 -12.14 -8.09 -11.05
CA ASN A 515 -12.87 -8.16 -12.30
C ASN A 515 -12.10 -7.49 -13.44
N ARG A 516 -11.50 -6.32 -13.17
CA ARG A 516 -10.63 -5.64 -14.13
C ARG A 516 -9.44 -6.50 -14.53
N TYR A 517 -8.81 -7.18 -13.58
CA TYR A 517 -7.69 -8.08 -13.85
C TYR A 517 -8.12 -9.24 -14.75
N VAL A 518 -9.25 -9.88 -14.43
CA VAL A 518 -9.82 -10.97 -15.24
C VAL A 518 -10.12 -10.49 -16.66
N VAL A 519 -10.80 -9.35 -16.83
CA VAL A 519 -11.11 -8.78 -18.16
C VAL A 519 -9.86 -8.45 -18.96
N ALA A 520 -8.78 -8.02 -18.30
CA ALA A 520 -7.53 -7.68 -18.97
C ALA A 520 -6.73 -8.91 -19.46
N HIS A 521 -6.97 -10.09 -18.88
CA HIS A 521 -6.14 -11.28 -19.08
C HIS A 521 -6.92 -12.53 -19.52
N CYS A 522 -8.23 -12.42 -19.74
CA CYS A 522 -9.07 -13.53 -20.16
C CYS A 522 -9.96 -13.10 -21.33
N GLU A 523 -9.87 -13.82 -22.44
CA GLU A 523 -10.71 -13.58 -23.62
C GLU A 523 -12.20 -13.86 -23.33
N TYR A 524 -12.49 -14.85 -22.49
CA TYR A 524 -13.84 -15.29 -22.11
C TYR A 524 -14.06 -15.18 -20.59
N PRO A 525 -14.23 -13.97 -20.03
CA PRO A 525 -14.11 -13.73 -18.60
C PRO A 525 -15.31 -14.18 -17.76
N LEU A 526 -16.47 -14.48 -18.38
CA LEU A 526 -17.77 -14.58 -17.70
C LEU A 526 -17.77 -15.53 -16.49
N GLU A 527 -17.20 -16.73 -16.62
CA GLU A 527 -17.16 -17.70 -15.51
C GLU A 527 -16.24 -17.26 -14.35
N TYR A 528 -15.24 -16.42 -14.65
CA TYR A 528 -14.31 -15.92 -13.66
C TYR A 528 -14.84 -14.70 -12.92
N LEU A 529 -15.66 -13.85 -13.54
CA LEU A 529 -16.09 -12.59 -12.93
C LEU A 529 -16.87 -12.78 -11.62
N CYS A 530 -16.62 -11.90 -10.67
CA CYS A 530 -17.32 -11.84 -9.40
C CYS A 530 -18.50 -10.87 -9.52
N ASN A 531 -19.73 -11.39 -9.40
CA ASN A 531 -20.95 -10.62 -9.63
C ASN A 531 -21.82 -10.52 -8.36
N PRO A 532 -21.58 -9.52 -7.50
CA PRO A 532 -22.47 -9.23 -6.38
C PRO A 532 -23.92 -8.93 -6.74
N LEU A 533 -24.21 -8.54 -7.98
CA LEU A 533 -25.53 -8.16 -8.46
C LEU A 533 -26.37 -9.33 -8.98
N GLN A 534 -25.78 -10.53 -9.07
CA GLN A 534 -26.39 -11.70 -9.69
C GLN A 534 -27.81 -11.99 -9.16
N ARG A 535 -27.97 -12.03 -7.83
CA ARG A 535 -29.27 -12.32 -7.20
C ARG A 535 -30.35 -11.30 -7.56
N LEU A 536 -30.00 -10.01 -7.61
CA LEU A 536 -30.94 -8.96 -8.01
C LEU A 536 -31.32 -9.14 -9.49
N SER A 537 -30.33 -9.40 -10.35
CA SER A 537 -30.55 -9.67 -11.78
C SER A 537 -31.48 -10.88 -11.99
N GLU A 538 -31.26 -12.00 -11.30
CA GLU A 538 -32.08 -13.21 -11.45
C GLU A 538 -33.55 -12.99 -11.05
N ILE A 539 -33.79 -12.27 -9.95
CA ILE A 539 -35.16 -11.94 -9.50
C ILE A 539 -35.82 -10.99 -10.50
N LEU A 540 -35.11 -9.94 -10.96
CA LEU A 540 -35.64 -9.01 -11.96
C LEU A 540 -35.92 -9.71 -13.29
N GLN A 541 -35.05 -10.60 -13.73
CA GLN A 541 -35.24 -11.33 -14.98
C GLN A 541 -36.52 -12.17 -14.92
N ARG A 542 -36.75 -12.90 -13.82
CA ARG A 542 -37.99 -13.68 -13.64
C ARG A 542 -39.21 -12.77 -13.63
N ALA A 543 -39.17 -11.68 -12.87
CA ALA A 543 -40.30 -10.76 -12.76
C ALA A 543 -40.65 -10.09 -14.10
N LEU A 544 -39.65 -9.57 -14.81
CA LEU A 544 -39.84 -8.82 -16.05
C LEU A 544 -40.15 -9.72 -17.23
N SER A 545 -39.52 -10.90 -17.32
CA SER A 545 -39.85 -11.87 -18.37
C SER A 545 -41.27 -12.39 -18.23
N ALA A 546 -41.73 -12.64 -17.00
CA ALA A 546 -43.12 -13.01 -16.73
C ALA A 546 -44.10 -11.86 -17.04
N ALA A 547 -43.74 -10.62 -16.74
CA ALA A 547 -44.56 -9.46 -17.04
C ALA A 547 -44.71 -9.20 -18.56
N SER A 548 -43.70 -9.53 -19.36
CA SER A 548 -43.72 -9.40 -20.82
C SER A 548 -44.29 -10.61 -21.57
N ALA A 549 -44.52 -11.74 -20.88
CA ALA A 549 -44.96 -12.98 -21.55
C ALA A 549 -46.36 -12.85 -22.20
N GLU A 550 -47.21 -11.96 -21.66
CA GLU A 550 -48.57 -11.70 -22.14
C GLU A 550 -48.64 -10.54 -23.17
N GLY A 551 -47.49 -10.01 -23.63
CA GLY A 551 -47.40 -8.89 -24.56
C GLY A 551 -46.83 -7.62 -23.91
N GLU A 552 -47.45 -6.46 -24.17
CA GLU A 552 -46.99 -5.18 -23.61
C GLU A 552 -47.13 -5.17 -22.07
N ILE A 553 -46.09 -4.69 -21.39
CA ILE A 553 -46.05 -4.66 -19.93
C ILE A 553 -47.02 -3.59 -19.41
N THR A 554 -48.14 -4.03 -18.85
CA THR A 554 -49.08 -3.15 -18.15
C THR A 554 -48.65 -2.91 -16.69
N SER A 555 -49.10 -1.79 -16.13
CA SER A 555 -48.90 -1.48 -14.70
C SER A 555 -49.44 -2.55 -13.75
N ALA A 556 -50.57 -3.18 -14.10
CA ALA A 556 -51.18 -4.24 -13.29
C ALA A 556 -50.37 -5.56 -13.34
N THR A 557 -49.93 -5.97 -14.53
CA THR A 557 -49.12 -7.18 -14.71
C THR A 557 -47.74 -7.01 -14.06
N LEU A 558 -47.10 -5.86 -14.24
CA LEU A 558 -45.82 -5.53 -13.59
C LEU A 558 -45.93 -5.60 -12.06
N LYS A 559 -46.96 -4.99 -11.47
CA LYS A 559 -47.21 -5.03 -10.02
C LYS A 559 -47.36 -6.46 -9.51
N ARG A 560 -48.13 -7.30 -10.21
CA ARG A 560 -48.33 -8.71 -9.87
C ARG A 560 -47.00 -9.46 -9.87
N CYS A 561 -46.20 -9.34 -10.93
CA CYS A 561 -44.94 -10.07 -11.10
C CYS A 561 -43.86 -9.60 -10.12
N ILE A 562 -43.69 -8.29 -9.91
CA ILE A 562 -42.74 -7.76 -8.92
C ILE A 562 -43.11 -8.22 -7.51
N ASN A 563 -44.40 -8.20 -7.15
CA ASN A 563 -44.84 -8.68 -5.84
C ASN A 563 -44.66 -10.19 -5.67
N ALA A 564 -44.85 -10.97 -6.73
CA ALA A 564 -44.65 -12.42 -6.69
C ALA A 564 -43.17 -12.79 -6.45
N GLU A 565 -42.25 -12.14 -7.17
CA GLU A 565 -40.82 -12.48 -7.10
C GLU A 565 -40.11 -11.84 -5.90
N PHE A 566 -40.42 -10.58 -5.57
CA PHE A 566 -39.79 -9.91 -4.43
C PHE A 566 -40.50 -10.16 -3.11
N GLY A 567 -41.84 -10.31 -3.09
CA GLY A 567 -42.63 -10.65 -1.91
C GLY A 567 -42.21 -9.94 -0.62
N THR A 568 -41.90 -10.72 0.41
CA THR A 568 -41.36 -10.26 1.71
C THR A 568 -39.85 -9.96 1.67
N GLY A 569 -39.18 -10.22 0.55
CA GLY A 569 -37.76 -9.95 0.31
C GLY A 569 -37.44 -8.49 -0.04
N LYS A 570 -38.45 -7.63 -0.25
CA LYS A 570 -38.26 -6.20 -0.53
C LYS A 570 -37.49 -5.43 0.55
N ASP A 571 -37.66 -5.85 1.80
CA ASP A 571 -36.98 -5.24 2.95
C ASP A 571 -35.70 -5.99 3.37
N LYS A 572 -35.39 -7.11 2.70
CA LYS A 572 -34.19 -7.91 2.97
C LYS A 572 -33.03 -7.42 2.12
N SER A 573 -31.81 -7.62 2.61
CA SER A 573 -30.61 -7.39 1.82
C SER A 573 -30.60 -8.30 0.58
N ILE A 574 -30.41 -7.69 -0.59
CA ILE A 574 -30.24 -8.37 -1.88
C ILE A 574 -28.75 -8.55 -2.22
N MET A 575 -27.92 -7.59 -1.80
CA MET A 575 -26.47 -7.61 -2.02
C MET A 575 -25.76 -7.80 -0.69
N ARG A 576 -24.92 -8.84 -0.60
CA ARG A 576 -24.17 -9.16 0.63
C ARG A 576 -23.23 -8.02 1.05
N ILE A 577 -22.73 -7.25 0.09
CA ILE A 577 -21.90 -6.07 0.35
C ILE A 577 -22.80 -4.94 0.86
N GLY A 578 -22.58 -4.50 2.09
CA GLY A 578 -23.26 -3.34 2.66
C GLY A 578 -24.73 -3.52 3.04
N GLY A 579 -25.25 -4.75 2.97
CA GLY A 579 -26.62 -5.02 3.40
C GLY A 579 -27.70 -4.31 2.56
N LEU A 580 -27.39 -3.97 1.31
CA LEU A 580 -28.28 -3.15 0.47
C LEU A 580 -29.55 -3.89 0.09
N ARG A 581 -30.68 -3.19 0.12
CA ARG A 581 -31.99 -3.72 -0.27
C ARG A 581 -32.19 -3.57 -1.78
N PRO A 582 -33.18 -4.29 -2.37
CA PRO A 582 -33.51 -4.17 -3.79
C PRO A 582 -33.69 -2.74 -4.28
N TYR A 583 -34.39 -1.90 -3.51
CA TYR A 583 -34.64 -0.51 -3.88
C TYR A 583 -33.34 0.29 -4.04
N GLU A 584 -32.47 0.30 -3.02
CA GLU A 584 -31.23 1.10 -3.05
C GLU A 584 -30.27 0.62 -4.15
N CYS A 585 -30.17 -0.71 -4.32
CA CYS A 585 -29.32 -1.31 -5.34
C CYS A 585 -29.81 -1.00 -6.76
N LEU A 586 -31.13 -1.03 -7.00
CA LEU A 586 -31.71 -0.77 -8.31
C LEU A 586 -31.75 0.72 -8.66
N ARG A 587 -32.00 1.60 -7.66
CA ARG A 587 -31.92 3.05 -7.83
C ARG A 587 -30.54 3.48 -8.32
N ASP A 588 -29.48 2.95 -7.70
CA ASP A 588 -28.09 3.31 -8.00
C ASP A 588 -27.41 2.24 -8.87
N VAL A 589 -28.15 1.53 -9.73
CA VAL A 589 -27.63 0.39 -10.49
C VAL A 589 -26.43 0.75 -11.38
N GLY A 590 -26.43 1.96 -11.97
CA GLY A 590 -25.32 2.47 -12.78
C GLY A 590 -24.02 2.62 -11.97
N PHE A 591 -24.14 3.06 -10.71
CA PHE A 591 -23.02 3.12 -9.78
C PHE A 591 -22.46 1.72 -9.52
N TYR A 592 -23.31 0.73 -9.19
CA TYR A 592 -22.82 -0.61 -8.83
C TYR A 592 -22.24 -1.36 -10.02
N LEU A 593 -22.83 -1.25 -11.21
CA LEU A 593 -22.24 -1.80 -12.43
C LEU A 593 -20.85 -1.23 -12.68
N SER A 594 -20.69 0.08 -12.47
CA SER A 594 -19.40 0.76 -12.70
C SER A 594 -18.37 0.45 -11.63
N ALA A 595 -18.77 0.53 -10.36
CA ALA A 595 -17.93 0.22 -9.21
C ALA A 595 -17.41 -1.23 -9.27
N LEU A 596 -18.17 -2.18 -9.83
CA LEU A 596 -17.79 -3.59 -9.94
C LEU A 596 -17.12 -3.95 -11.27
N HIS A 597 -16.98 -3.01 -12.22
CA HIS A 597 -16.46 -3.27 -13.57
C HIS A 597 -17.30 -4.29 -14.37
N LEU A 598 -18.63 -4.14 -14.31
CA LEU A 598 -19.62 -5.04 -14.93
C LEU A 598 -20.51 -4.36 -15.97
N GLU A 599 -20.23 -3.12 -16.35
CA GLU A 599 -21.07 -2.27 -17.22
C GLU A 599 -21.28 -2.87 -18.62
N ARG A 600 -20.31 -3.66 -19.09
CA ARG A 600 -20.35 -4.32 -20.41
C ARG A 600 -20.85 -5.76 -20.35
N GLN A 601 -21.12 -6.29 -19.15
CA GLN A 601 -21.35 -7.71 -18.92
C GLN A 601 -22.84 -8.04 -18.88
N ARG A 602 -23.54 -7.76 -20.00
CA ARG A 602 -25.00 -8.00 -20.12
C ARG A 602 -25.39 -9.45 -19.85
N ALA A 603 -24.55 -10.40 -20.26
CA ALA A 603 -24.77 -11.82 -20.05
C ALA A 603 -24.80 -12.22 -18.56
N LEU A 604 -24.06 -11.52 -17.69
CA LEU A 604 -24.06 -11.78 -16.24
C LEU A 604 -25.25 -11.15 -15.52
N ASN A 605 -25.81 -10.08 -16.09
CA ASN A 605 -26.84 -9.27 -15.45
C ASN A 605 -28.09 -9.08 -16.31
N PRO A 606 -28.64 -10.13 -16.96
CA PRO A 606 -29.72 -9.99 -17.94
C PRO A 606 -30.94 -9.24 -17.38
N GLY A 607 -31.34 -9.49 -16.13
CA GLY A 607 -32.48 -8.82 -15.52
C GLY A 607 -32.25 -7.34 -15.23
N LEU A 608 -31.01 -6.94 -14.89
CA LEU A 608 -30.68 -5.52 -14.73
C LEU A 608 -30.75 -4.79 -16.08
N PHE A 609 -30.25 -5.41 -17.15
CA PHE A 609 -30.34 -4.82 -18.48
C PHE A 609 -31.76 -4.84 -19.06
N LEU A 610 -32.61 -5.80 -18.66
CA LEU A 610 -34.04 -5.74 -18.94
C LEU A 610 -34.70 -4.55 -18.24
N TYR A 611 -34.37 -4.33 -16.96
CA TYR A 611 -34.87 -3.18 -16.20
C TYR A 611 -34.43 -1.85 -16.82
N LEU A 612 -33.14 -1.70 -17.14
CA LEU A 612 -32.58 -0.49 -17.76
C LEU A 612 -33.15 -0.20 -19.15
N ALA A 613 -33.70 -1.22 -19.83
CA ALA A 613 -34.35 -1.06 -21.13
C ALA A 613 -35.84 -0.69 -21.04
N LEU A 614 -36.43 -0.66 -19.84
CA LEU A 614 -37.82 -0.24 -19.66
C LEU A 614 -37.95 1.29 -19.86
N PRO A 615 -39.11 1.77 -20.33
CA PRO A 615 -39.46 3.19 -20.23
C PRO A 615 -39.38 3.71 -18.79
N ASP A 616 -38.94 4.96 -18.60
CA ASP A 616 -38.75 5.58 -17.29
C ASP A 616 -39.97 5.44 -16.38
N ALA A 617 -41.18 5.61 -16.92
CA ALA A 617 -42.43 5.45 -16.18
C ALA A 617 -42.57 4.05 -15.54
N LEU A 618 -42.17 2.99 -16.25
CA LEU A 618 -42.18 1.63 -15.72
C LEU A 618 -41.03 1.40 -14.75
N GLN A 619 -39.85 2.01 -14.97
CA GLN A 619 -38.75 1.94 -14.00
C GLN A 619 -39.14 2.62 -12.66
N HIS A 620 -39.73 3.81 -12.70
CA HIS A 620 -40.30 4.51 -11.55
C HIS A 620 -41.32 3.63 -10.81
N GLN A 621 -42.19 2.95 -11.56
CA GLN A 621 -43.16 2.03 -10.98
C GLN A 621 -42.50 0.85 -10.26
N VAL A 622 -41.46 0.23 -10.84
CA VAL A 622 -40.70 -0.84 -10.16
C VAL A 622 -40.10 -0.32 -8.85
N LEU A 623 -39.44 0.84 -8.85
CA LEU A 623 -38.86 1.43 -7.64
C LEU A 623 -39.94 1.71 -6.58
N GLN A 624 -41.07 2.29 -6.97
CA GLN A 624 -42.20 2.54 -6.06
C GLN A 624 -42.76 1.24 -5.46
N LEU A 625 -42.83 0.16 -6.26
CA LEU A 625 -43.29 -1.15 -5.78
C LEU A 625 -42.29 -1.81 -4.84
N LEU A 626 -40.99 -1.59 -5.02
CA LEU A 626 -39.95 -2.11 -4.13
C LEU A 626 -39.94 -1.37 -2.79
N SER A 627 -40.06 -0.05 -2.78
CA SER A 627 -40.19 0.73 -1.54
C SER A 627 -40.92 2.05 -1.76
N PRO A 628 -42.23 2.14 -1.43
CA PRO A 628 -42.99 3.38 -1.59
C PRO A 628 -42.44 4.54 -0.75
N ALA A 629 -41.95 4.25 0.46
CA ALA A 629 -41.45 5.25 1.40
C ALA A 629 -40.14 5.88 0.91
N ARG A 630 -39.18 5.06 0.47
CA ARG A 630 -37.90 5.55 -0.08
C ARG A 630 -38.09 6.28 -1.40
N TYR A 631 -38.96 5.77 -2.26
CA TYR A 631 -39.33 6.42 -3.51
C TYR A 631 -39.87 7.85 -3.30
N ALA A 632 -40.79 8.02 -2.35
CA ALA A 632 -41.32 9.33 -1.99
C ALA A 632 -40.26 10.26 -1.35
N GLU A 633 -39.22 9.71 -0.71
CA GLU A 633 -38.09 10.48 -0.19
C GLU A 633 -37.20 11.00 -1.34
N ASP A 634 -36.81 10.14 -2.28
CA ASP A 634 -35.96 10.51 -3.41
C ASP A 634 -36.68 11.49 -4.37
N LEU A 635 -37.98 11.30 -4.62
CA LEU A 635 -38.79 12.28 -5.35
C LEU A 635 -38.76 13.66 -4.69
N ARG A 636 -38.94 13.74 -3.36
CA ARG A 636 -38.90 15.03 -2.65
C ARG A 636 -37.54 15.71 -2.78
N ARG A 637 -36.45 14.94 -2.72
CA ARG A 637 -35.08 15.45 -2.91
C ARG A 637 -34.88 16.03 -4.30
N GLN A 638 -35.35 15.33 -5.34
CA GLN A 638 -35.30 15.81 -6.72
C GLN A 638 -36.02 17.17 -6.88
N HIS A 639 -37.23 17.30 -6.34
CA HIS A 639 -37.98 18.56 -6.38
C HIS A 639 -37.30 19.69 -5.59
N SER A 640 -36.56 19.37 -4.52
CA SER A 640 -35.79 20.38 -3.77
C SER A 640 -34.49 20.82 -4.45
N GLN A 641 -33.94 19.99 -5.34
CA GLN A 641 -32.73 20.29 -6.12
C GLN A 641 -33.03 21.00 -7.46
N SER A 642 -34.28 20.94 -7.91
CA SER A 642 -34.80 21.71 -9.04
C SER A 642 -35.87 22.72 -8.57
N PRO A 643 -35.53 23.77 -7.80
CA PRO A 643 -36.49 24.80 -7.45
C PRO A 643 -36.63 25.80 -8.61
N GLU A 644 -37.12 25.36 -9.77
CA GLU A 644 -37.57 26.26 -10.84
C GLU A 644 -38.41 25.49 -11.88
N LEU A 645 -39.73 25.50 -11.65
CA LEU A 645 -40.74 25.85 -12.65
C LEU A 645 -41.71 26.84 -12.01
#